data_AF-A0A851FU47-F1
#
_entry.id   AF-A0A851FU47-F1
#
_cell.length_a   1.000
_cell.length_b   1.000
_cell.length_c   1.000
_cell.angle_alpha   90.00
_cell.angle_beta   90.00
_cell.angle_gamma   90.00
#
_symmetry.space_group_name_H-M   'P 1'
#
loop_
_entity.id
_entity.type
_entity.pdbx_description
1 polymer ?
#
loop_
_entity_poly.entity_id
_entity_poly.type
_entity_poly.pdbx_seq_one_letter_code
_entity_poly.pdbx_strand_id
1 'polypeptide(L)'
;QLKSTPDLLRDQRELAQPGSPEHPKELIYSILREGSSESEISLKRKTTRLLEKLQELLVPPKDVACSQPQHRELARKVEELQEKLDEETKLRQKLELPGGSSRLREAEAETQRLRGALEKKNQELQRSLQELKEVKSSKEQLETRLDDCEGQLLVTRRELERLRQNSGASADAKSLYQELLEMREELEEALGWRQRQDEQLRLRERELTALKGALKEEVASHDKELEKVREQCQRDMEQLRRSMEDVAQDKAELESERQKVSAVVRNLQRELEESAEETGHWREMFQKNKEELRSAKQELLQVKLEREEFEEELRELRERFQAAREEMDQARSSSVDPGELETLRKELRQAREERRELQEERRLREERLRERERELETLRGAMRDEASSRDEELERLRRDLQRLREERDEDAQAKASLESSREASEQTRKALESDLREAREQNDDLRRKFLGMETRLKEFQRLGEDWEGSQARLKEKVTKLEAERRNAEEALGEATEREQELLLAKRSLETRLEEAERGLARLEQENRDVSAALQEEQRQKEQLRRSKKELEEQKRLLDKSTEKLNKEVGDPIPGIPGELGGAGVGRELGWDRMGGGGMGGDGNDGMGLMGLLGWNVMGLMGWDQWDGMGWMGIPLLLPKVTLPHPKSHQDKSKRLEVELDEERSTVELLTERINRSRDQIEQLRAELLQERSSRQDLECDKVSLERQNKELKNRLASSEGQHRSSSNVSQLESRLEELQERLQAEEREKNVLLSSNRKLERKVKELTIQIDDERQNVTNQKDQLSLRVKALKRQVDEAEEEIERLEGARKKAQQELEEQQELNEQLHNRLKAMEKEAWRKSVRSAADSSLQDEVLSSDEDFDSAYGPSSIASLLNEPTLQTSSC
;
A
#
# COMPACT_ATOMS: atom_id res chain seq x y z
N GLN A 1 -29.45 28.48 -6.08
CA GLN A 1 -30.49 27.85 -5.25
C GLN A 1 -29.82 27.31 -4.01
N LEU A 2 -29.81 28.10 -2.93
CA LEU A 2 -29.27 27.75 -1.62
C LEU A 2 -30.43 27.95 -0.63
N LYS A 3 -30.94 26.88 -0.03
CA LYS A 3 -31.92 26.96 1.06
C LYS A 3 -31.13 27.05 2.36
N SER A 4 -30.98 28.27 2.85
CA SER A 4 -30.50 28.58 4.20
C SER A 4 -31.62 28.34 5.22
N THR A 5 -31.26 27.61 6.25
CA THR A 5 -31.97 27.37 7.52
C THR A 5 -32.50 28.67 8.14
N PRO A 6 -33.72 28.72 8.70
CA PRO A 6 -34.19 29.90 9.40
C PRO A 6 -33.64 29.95 10.84
N ASP A 7 -33.14 31.12 11.20
CA ASP A 7 -32.69 31.54 12.53
C ASP A 7 -33.76 31.32 13.61
N LEU A 8 -33.42 30.53 14.63
CA LEU A 8 -34.10 30.49 15.93
C LEU A 8 -33.48 31.55 16.85
N LEU A 9 -33.74 32.83 16.56
CA LEU A 9 -33.47 33.94 17.48
C LEU A 9 -34.68 34.86 17.53
N ARG A 10 -35.77 34.34 18.08
CA ARG A 10 -36.91 35.18 18.45
C ARG A 10 -37.63 34.56 19.64
N ASP A 11 -36.99 34.67 20.80
CA ASP A 11 -37.64 34.71 22.13
C ASP A 11 -36.58 35.09 23.18
N GLN A 12 -35.95 36.25 23.01
CA GLN A 12 -35.39 36.99 24.15
C GLN A 12 -36.40 38.08 24.51
N ARG A 13 -37.39 37.71 25.33
CA ARG A 13 -38.01 38.68 26.22
C ARG A 13 -37.06 38.88 27.39
N GLU A 14 -36.72 40.13 27.62
CA GLU A 14 -35.82 40.63 28.65
C GLU A 14 -36.11 39.94 30.01
N LEU A 15 -35.20 39.07 30.43
CA LEU A 15 -35.18 38.52 31.79
C LEU A 15 -34.81 39.67 32.74
N ALA A 16 -35.69 39.98 33.68
CA ALA A 16 -35.41 40.93 34.74
C ALA A 16 -34.16 40.50 35.54
N GLN A 17 -33.31 41.48 35.87
CA GLN A 17 -32.01 41.26 36.51
C GLN A 17 -32.12 40.44 37.82
N PRO A 18 -31.14 39.56 38.10
CA PRO A 18 -31.15 38.71 39.30
C PRO A 18 -30.98 39.58 40.55
N GLY A 19 -32.03 39.67 41.37
CA GLY A 19 -32.03 40.43 42.63
C GLY A 19 -33.34 41.13 42.99
N SER A 20 -34.32 41.19 42.08
CA SER A 20 -35.65 41.73 42.40
C SER A 20 -36.55 40.65 43.04
N PRO A 21 -37.44 41.02 43.98
CA PRO A 21 -38.38 40.08 44.62
C PRO A 21 -39.45 39.51 43.67
N GLU A 22 -39.51 40.00 42.42
CA GLU A 22 -40.42 39.53 41.36
C GLU A 22 -39.80 38.38 40.54
N HIS A 23 -38.47 38.27 40.49
CA HIS A 23 -37.75 37.25 39.70
C HIS A 23 -38.13 35.79 40.05
N PRO A 24 -38.21 35.37 41.33
CA PRO A 24 -38.65 34.01 41.65
C PRO A 24 -40.13 33.77 41.33
N LYS A 25 -40.98 34.81 41.37
CA LYS A 25 -42.40 34.70 40.98
C LYS A 25 -42.52 34.42 39.48
N GLU A 26 -41.76 35.15 38.66
CA GLU A 26 -41.77 34.96 37.21
C GLU A 26 -41.18 33.61 36.80
N LEU A 27 -40.13 33.14 37.48
CA LEU A 27 -39.52 31.84 37.21
C LEU A 27 -40.49 30.69 37.53
N ILE A 28 -41.11 30.70 38.71
CA ILE A 28 -42.08 29.68 39.12
C ILE A 28 -43.32 29.70 38.21
N TYR A 29 -43.78 30.88 37.80
CA TYR A 29 -44.89 31.02 36.87
C TYR A 29 -44.54 30.46 35.47
N SER A 30 -43.33 30.71 34.99
CA SER A 30 -42.84 30.22 33.70
C SER A 30 -42.74 28.69 33.69
N ILE A 31 -42.20 28.11 34.76
CA ILE A 31 -42.10 26.65 34.94
C ILE A 31 -43.50 26.01 35.03
N LEU A 32 -44.43 26.61 35.78
CA LEU A 32 -45.81 26.10 35.88
C LEU A 32 -46.58 26.21 34.56
N ARG A 33 -46.22 27.16 33.70
CA ARG A 33 -46.81 27.35 32.37
C ARG A 33 -46.27 26.33 31.35
N GLU A 34 -45.02 25.90 31.46
CA GLU A 34 -44.34 25.01 30.49
C GLU A 34 -44.88 23.57 30.43
N GLY A 35 -45.95 23.23 31.15
CA GLY A 35 -46.59 21.92 31.04
C GLY A 35 -48.06 21.87 31.45
N SER A 36 -48.76 23.01 31.56
CA SER A 36 -50.12 23.07 32.11
C SER A 36 -51.08 23.84 31.20
N SER A 37 -52.28 23.29 30.97
CA SER A 37 -53.38 23.93 30.21
C SER A 37 -54.32 24.76 31.09
N GLU A 38 -53.94 25.04 32.34
CA GLU A 38 -54.77 25.77 33.29
C GLU A 38 -54.87 27.27 32.95
N SER A 39 -55.98 27.91 33.36
CA SER A 39 -56.19 29.33 33.09
C SER A 39 -55.14 30.20 33.81
N GLU A 40 -54.75 31.29 33.15
CA GLU A 40 -53.69 32.21 33.61
C GLU A 40 -53.93 32.76 35.04
N ILE A 41 -55.19 32.93 35.43
CA ILE A 41 -55.58 33.37 36.78
C ILE A 41 -55.26 32.28 37.82
N SER A 42 -55.44 31.00 37.46
CA SER A 42 -55.16 29.86 38.32
C SER A 42 -53.66 29.64 38.50
N LEU A 43 -52.89 29.75 37.41
CA LEU A 43 -51.43 29.66 37.43
C LEU A 43 -50.81 30.78 38.28
N LYS A 44 -51.31 32.02 38.17
CA LYS A 44 -50.86 33.14 39.03
C LYS A 44 -51.17 32.87 40.51
N ARG A 45 -52.37 32.38 40.85
CA ARG A 45 -52.72 32.02 42.25
C ARG A 45 -51.83 30.90 42.80
N LYS A 46 -51.54 29.86 42.01
CA LYS A 46 -50.64 28.76 42.41
C LYS A 46 -49.21 29.23 42.60
N THR A 47 -48.71 30.07 41.71
CA THR A 47 -47.39 30.71 41.84
C THR A 47 -47.29 31.52 43.13
N THR A 48 -48.33 32.31 43.45
CA THR A 48 -48.36 33.13 44.67
C THR A 48 -48.37 32.26 45.93
N ARG A 49 -49.18 31.19 45.96
CA ARG A 49 -49.22 30.21 47.07
C ARG A 49 -47.91 29.44 47.24
N LEU A 50 -47.25 29.08 46.15
CA LEU A 50 -45.95 28.40 46.21
C LEU A 50 -44.86 29.33 46.76
N LEU A 51 -44.91 30.62 46.44
CA LEU A 51 -44.01 31.59 47.05
C LEU A 51 -44.27 31.79 48.54
N GLU A 52 -45.54 31.88 48.96
CA GLU A 52 -45.88 31.98 50.39
C GLU A 52 -45.37 30.76 51.16
N LYS A 53 -45.54 29.55 50.61
CA LYS A 53 -45.02 28.31 51.21
C LYS A 53 -43.49 28.24 51.24
N LEU A 54 -42.82 28.73 50.20
CA LEU A 54 -41.35 28.82 50.16
C LEU A 54 -40.83 29.87 51.14
N GLN A 55 -41.58 30.94 51.40
CA GLN A 55 -41.23 31.98 52.35
C GLN A 55 -41.50 31.56 53.80
N GLU A 56 -42.51 30.71 54.05
CA GLU A 56 -42.74 30.04 55.35
C GLU A 56 -41.61 29.07 55.73
N LEU A 57 -40.95 28.44 54.74
CA LEU A 57 -39.79 27.57 54.97
C LEU A 57 -38.49 28.35 55.27
N LEU A 58 -38.48 29.67 55.08
CA LEU A 58 -37.31 30.53 55.30
C LEU A 58 -37.31 31.26 56.65
N VAL A 59 -38.35 31.12 57.48
CA VAL A 59 -38.38 31.69 58.84
C VAL A 59 -37.85 30.66 59.84
N PRO A 60 -36.81 30.98 60.64
CA PRO A 60 -36.24 30.03 61.58
C PRO A 60 -37.12 29.90 62.83
N PRO A 61 -37.45 28.69 63.30
CA PRO A 61 -38.00 28.51 64.63
C PRO A 61 -36.86 28.53 65.66
N LYS A 62 -36.98 29.40 66.65
CA LYS A 62 -36.16 29.38 67.86
C LYS A 62 -36.52 28.18 68.72
N ASP A 63 -35.48 27.50 69.16
CA ASP A 63 -35.34 26.67 70.37
C ASP A 63 -36.42 25.62 70.65
N VAL A 64 -36.23 24.40 70.11
CA VAL A 64 -36.52 23.15 70.84
C VAL A 64 -35.47 22.11 70.49
N ALA A 65 -34.76 21.65 71.52
CA ALA A 65 -33.80 20.55 71.44
C ALA A 65 -34.48 19.25 70.97
N CYS A 66 -33.95 18.63 69.92
CA CYS A 66 -34.19 17.22 69.63
C CYS A 66 -32.97 16.59 68.96
N SER A 67 -32.47 15.54 69.59
CA SER A 67 -31.33 14.70 69.24
C SER A 67 -31.61 13.85 68.00
N GLN A 68 -30.80 13.96 66.94
CA GLN A 68 -30.74 12.95 65.86
C GLN A 68 -29.30 12.72 65.34
N PRO A 69 -28.79 11.47 65.30
CA PRO A 69 -27.48 11.11 64.74
C PRO A 69 -27.38 11.31 63.22
N GLN A 70 -28.52 11.30 62.52
CA GLN A 70 -28.61 11.33 61.05
C GLN A 70 -28.08 12.65 60.44
N HIS A 71 -28.18 13.77 61.18
CA HIS A 71 -27.70 15.06 60.69
C HIS A 71 -26.17 15.16 60.72
N ARG A 72 -25.50 14.42 61.63
CA ARG A 72 -24.03 14.30 61.65
C ARG A 72 -23.52 13.36 60.57
N GLU A 73 -24.26 12.31 60.25
CA GLU A 73 -23.91 11.40 59.15
C GLU A 73 -24.08 12.06 57.78
N LEU A 74 -25.12 12.87 57.60
CA LEU A 74 -25.28 13.66 56.38
C LEU A 74 -24.19 14.73 56.25
N ALA A 75 -23.80 15.39 57.33
CA ALA A 75 -22.68 16.32 57.33
C ALA A 75 -21.35 15.63 56.96
N ARG A 76 -21.08 14.44 57.51
CA ARG A 76 -19.90 13.63 57.15
C ARG A 76 -19.93 13.15 55.71
N LYS A 77 -21.10 12.75 55.19
CA LYS A 77 -21.25 12.35 53.78
C LYS A 77 -21.07 13.54 52.84
N VAL A 78 -21.50 14.73 53.24
CA VAL A 78 -21.27 15.96 52.47
C VAL A 78 -19.78 16.30 52.49
N GLU A 79 -19.08 16.19 53.62
CA GLU A 79 -17.63 16.36 53.70
C GLU A 79 -16.88 15.32 52.86
N GLU A 80 -17.25 14.03 52.91
CA GLU A 80 -16.66 12.98 52.07
C GLU A 80 -16.91 13.20 50.57
N LEU A 81 -18.09 13.70 50.19
CA LEU A 81 -18.41 14.03 48.81
C LEU A 81 -17.66 15.28 48.33
N GLN A 82 -17.45 16.25 49.23
CA GLN A 82 -16.64 17.44 48.98
C GLN A 82 -15.16 17.06 48.79
N GLU A 83 -14.65 16.17 49.64
CA GLU A 83 -13.28 15.67 49.56
C GLU A 83 -13.06 14.83 48.29
N LYS A 84 -14.04 13.99 47.90
CA LYS A 84 -14.02 13.27 46.62
C LYS A 84 -14.09 14.18 45.40
N LEU A 85 -14.84 15.29 45.47
CA LEU A 85 -14.87 16.29 44.40
C LEU A 85 -13.54 17.06 44.32
N ASP A 86 -12.90 17.35 45.46
CA ASP A 86 -11.58 17.97 45.53
C ASP A 86 -10.47 17.01 45.05
N GLU A 87 -10.63 15.71 45.28
CA GLU A 87 -9.78 14.67 44.70
C GLU A 87 -9.99 14.50 43.21
N GLU A 88 -11.24 14.54 42.73
CA GLU A 88 -11.55 14.45 41.29
C GLU A 88 -11.06 15.70 40.54
N THR A 89 -11.16 16.89 41.13
CA THR A 89 -10.61 18.13 40.56
C THR A 89 -9.08 18.14 40.58
N LYS A 90 -8.43 17.57 41.60
CA LYS A 90 -6.98 17.32 41.62
C LYS A 90 -6.56 16.26 40.59
N LEU A 91 -7.37 15.22 40.35
CA LEU A 91 -7.13 14.22 39.32
C LEU A 91 -7.33 14.81 37.91
N ARG A 92 -8.32 15.70 37.72
CA ARG A 92 -8.51 16.47 36.49
C ARG A 92 -7.36 17.44 36.22
N GLN A 93 -6.83 18.13 37.24
CA GLN A 93 -5.60 18.94 37.12
C GLN A 93 -4.34 18.10 36.87
N LYS A 94 -4.29 16.85 37.36
CA LYS A 94 -3.20 15.91 37.06
C LYS A 94 -3.34 15.25 35.68
N LEU A 95 -4.55 15.19 35.11
CA LEU A 95 -4.84 14.76 33.74
C LEU A 95 -4.57 15.84 32.69
N GLU A 96 -4.44 17.11 33.08
CA GLU A 96 -3.68 18.11 32.31
C GLU A 96 -2.17 17.84 32.41
N LEU A 97 -1.75 16.71 31.85
CA LEU A 97 -0.35 16.31 31.76
C LEU A 97 0.42 17.28 30.84
N PRO A 98 1.62 17.77 31.23
CA PRO A 98 2.47 18.63 30.39
C PRO A 98 2.90 18.00 29.06
N GLY A 99 2.76 16.68 28.91
CA GLY A 99 3.21 15.93 27.72
C GLY A 99 2.34 16.10 26.48
N GLY A 100 1.04 16.39 26.64
CA GLY A 100 0.17 16.71 25.51
C GLY A 100 0.50 18.07 24.90
N SER A 101 0.77 19.06 25.76
CA SER A 101 1.18 20.41 25.35
C SER A 101 2.62 20.45 24.80
N SER A 102 3.53 19.58 25.26
CA SER A 102 4.89 19.50 24.71
C SER A 102 4.90 18.90 23.32
N ARG A 103 4.17 17.80 23.08
CA ARG A 103 4.07 17.17 21.74
C ARG A 103 3.36 18.06 20.74
N LEU A 104 2.32 18.80 21.17
CA LEU A 104 1.65 19.76 20.31
C LEU A 104 2.58 20.94 19.98
N ARG A 105 3.35 21.45 20.96
CA ARG A 105 4.38 22.49 20.73
C ARG A 105 5.54 22.01 19.87
N GLU A 106 5.94 20.76 19.98
CA GLU A 106 6.97 20.14 19.13
C GLU A 106 6.47 20.01 17.69
N ALA A 107 5.23 19.55 17.49
CA ALA A 107 4.60 19.50 16.17
C ALA A 107 4.35 20.91 15.57
N GLU A 108 4.02 21.90 16.40
CA GLU A 108 3.91 23.31 15.99
C GLU A 108 5.28 23.90 15.62
N ALA A 109 6.32 23.61 16.40
CA ALA A 109 7.69 24.03 16.09
C ALA A 109 8.23 23.36 14.83
N GLU A 110 7.88 22.09 14.61
CA GLU A 110 8.24 21.34 13.42
C GLU A 110 7.50 21.86 12.17
N THR A 111 6.21 22.13 12.27
CA THR A 111 5.47 22.78 11.18
C THR A 111 5.94 24.21 10.90
N GLN A 112 6.39 24.97 11.89
CA GLN A 112 7.03 26.27 11.67
C GLN A 112 8.41 26.14 10.98
N ARG A 113 9.21 25.14 11.36
CA ARG A 113 10.50 24.84 10.69
C ARG A 113 10.30 24.41 9.24
N LEU A 114 9.33 23.55 8.97
CA LEU A 114 8.98 23.11 7.61
C LEU A 114 8.47 24.27 6.75
N ARG A 115 7.65 25.18 7.30
CA ARG A 115 7.24 26.41 6.61
C ARG A 115 8.44 27.30 6.29
N GLY A 116 9.33 27.55 7.25
CA GLY A 116 10.54 28.33 7.02
C GLY A 116 11.49 27.71 5.99
N ALA A 117 11.59 26.37 5.95
CA ALA A 117 12.37 25.65 4.94
C ALA A 117 11.75 25.78 3.54
N LEU A 118 10.42 25.65 3.42
CA LEU A 118 9.69 25.85 2.17
C LEU A 118 9.85 27.28 1.64
N GLU A 119 9.80 28.27 2.53
CA GLU A 119 9.94 29.68 2.18
C GLU A 119 11.35 30.02 1.69
N LYS A 120 12.38 29.44 2.31
CA LYS A 120 13.76 29.51 1.81
C LYS A 120 13.93 28.84 0.45
N LYS A 121 13.33 27.67 0.23
CA LYS A 121 13.36 26.98 -1.07
C LYS A 121 12.63 27.77 -2.16
N ASN A 122 11.53 28.43 -1.83
CA ASN A 122 10.84 29.33 -2.75
C ASN A 122 11.70 30.56 -3.10
N GLN A 123 12.42 31.13 -2.13
CA GLN A 123 13.37 32.23 -2.41
C GLN A 123 14.57 31.78 -3.25
N GLU A 124 15.12 30.60 -2.99
CA GLU A 124 16.17 29.99 -3.83
C GLU A 124 15.68 29.74 -5.26
N LEU A 125 14.47 29.22 -5.42
CA LEU A 125 13.84 29.04 -6.73
C LEU A 125 13.66 30.38 -7.45
N GLN A 126 13.19 31.41 -6.76
CA GLN A 126 13.06 32.76 -7.33
C GLN A 126 14.42 33.34 -7.76
N ARG A 127 15.48 33.15 -6.97
CA ARG A 127 16.85 33.56 -7.34
C ARG A 127 17.34 32.80 -8.57
N SER A 128 17.16 31.48 -8.61
CA SER A 128 17.55 30.67 -9.78
C SER A 128 16.77 31.04 -11.06
N LEU A 129 15.50 31.41 -10.93
CA LEU A 129 14.69 31.90 -12.04
C LEU A 129 15.16 33.27 -12.53
N GLN A 130 15.63 34.12 -11.62
CA GLN A 130 16.20 35.43 -11.95
C GLN A 130 17.56 35.28 -12.66
N GLU A 131 18.44 34.43 -12.13
CA GLU A 131 19.72 34.07 -12.77
C GLU A 131 19.50 33.48 -14.17
N LEU A 132 18.48 32.62 -14.34
CA LEU A 132 18.16 32.04 -15.65
C LEU A 132 17.62 33.08 -16.64
N LYS A 133 16.92 34.12 -16.18
CA LYS A 133 16.52 35.25 -17.03
C LYS A 133 17.72 36.09 -17.44
N GLU A 134 18.65 36.35 -16.52
CA GLU A 134 19.88 37.09 -16.80
C GLU A 134 20.76 36.34 -17.82
N VAL A 135 20.95 35.03 -17.63
CA VAL A 135 21.67 34.17 -18.59
C VAL A 135 20.98 34.19 -19.96
N LYS A 136 19.65 34.11 -20.03
CA LYS A 136 18.92 34.23 -21.30
C LYS A 136 19.15 35.57 -22.00
N SER A 137 19.09 36.68 -21.26
CA SER A 137 19.36 38.01 -21.84
C SER A 137 20.81 38.15 -22.32
N SER A 138 21.77 37.58 -21.59
CA SER A 138 23.18 37.56 -22.00
C SER A 138 23.41 36.69 -23.25
N LYS A 139 22.67 35.59 -23.37
CA LYS A 139 22.69 34.73 -24.55
C LYS A 139 22.15 35.47 -25.77
N GLU A 140 20.99 36.11 -25.65
CA GLU A 140 20.39 36.91 -26.74
C GLU A 140 21.34 38.04 -27.19
N GLN A 141 22.06 38.69 -26.27
CA GLN A 141 23.07 39.69 -26.59
C GLN A 141 24.32 39.12 -27.29
N LEU A 142 24.70 37.87 -27.00
CA LEU A 142 25.81 37.21 -27.70
C LEU A 142 25.39 36.74 -29.09
N GLU A 143 24.15 36.27 -29.24
CA GLU A 143 23.58 35.88 -30.54
C GLU A 143 23.49 37.10 -31.48
N THR A 144 23.02 38.26 -31.02
CA THR A 144 23.01 39.48 -31.86
C THR A 144 24.42 39.93 -32.24
N ARG A 145 25.39 39.84 -31.34
CA ARG A 145 26.79 40.16 -31.64
C ARG A 145 27.40 39.18 -32.66
N LEU A 146 26.99 37.91 -32.62
CA LEU A 146 27.41 36.91 -33.58
C LEU A 146 26.82 37.24 -34.96
N ASP A 147 25.52 37.54 -35.04
CA ASP A 147 24.85 37.96 -36.27
C ASP A 147 25.48 39.21 -36.88
N ASP A 148 25.87 40.18 -36.05
CA ASP A 148 26.60 41.39 -36.48
C ASP A 148 27.99 41.04 -37.04
N CYS A 149 28.73 40.14 -36.39
CA CYS A 149 30.04 39.66 -36.88
C CYS A 149 29.90 38.88 -38.19
N GLU A 150 28.87 38.02 -38.32
CA GLU A 150 28.56 37.30 -39.55
C GLU A 150 28.17 38.26 -40.69
N GLY A 151 27.42 39.32 -40.38
CA GLY A 151 27.12 40.41 -41.30
C GLY A 151 28.38 41.14 -41.78
N GLN A 152 29.31 41.44 -40.87
CA GLN A 152 30.62 42.04 -41.21
C GLN A 152 31.48 41.11 -42.06
N LEU A 153 31.48 39.80 -41.78
CA LEU A 153 32.17 38.80 -42.59
C LEU A 153 31.57 38.68 -44.00
N LEU A 154 30.26 38.83 -44.16
CA LEU A 154 29.60 38.87 -45.46
C LEU A 154 29.94 40.14 -46.25
N VAL A 155 30.05 41.29 -45.57
CA VAL A 155 30.47 42.54 -46.21
C VAL A 155 31.92 42.46 -46.66
N THR A 156 32.83 42.02 -45.78
CA THR A 156 34.25 41.84 -46.12
C THR A 156 34.45 40.78 -47.20
N ARG A 157 33.69 39.68 -47.22
CA ARG A 157 33.70 38.71 -48.35
C ARG A 157 33.29 39.33 -49.67
N ARG A 158 32.23 40.17 -49.69
CA ARG A 158 31.82 40.90 -50.90
C ARG A 158 32.85 41.94 -51.33
N GLU A 159 33.53 42.57 -50.37
CA GLU A 159 34.62 43.51 -50.65
C GLU A 159 35.86 42.79 -51.20
N LEU A 160 36.22 41.63 -50.64
CA LEU A 160 37.27 40.76 -51.18
C LEU A 160 36.92 40.25 -52.57
N GLU A 161 35.66 39.91 -52.86
CA GLU A 161 35.20 39.57 -54.21
C GLU A 161 35.29 40.76 -55.17
N ARG A 162 34.99 41.98 -54.72
CA ARG A 162 35.16 43.21 -55.51
C ARG A 162 36.63 43.55 -55.74
N LEU A 163 37.50 43.38 -54.75
CA LEU A 163 38.95 43.57 -54.87
C LEU A 163 39.58 42.49 -55.76
N ARG A 164 39.07 41.26 -55.71
CA ARG A 164 39.47 40.17 -56.62
C ARG A 164 39.05 40.43 -58.07
N GLN A 165 37.96 41.18 -58.29
CA GLN A 165 37.58 41.67 -59.62
C GLN A 165 38.40 42.90 -60.06
N ASN A 166 38.96 43.67 -59.12
CA ASN A 166 39.68 44.92 -59.37
C ASN A 166 41.05 44.95 -58.69
N SER A 167 42.09 44.37 -59.29
CA SER A 167 43.46 44.90 -59.37
C SER A 167 44.54 43.82 -59.48
N GLY A 168 45.60 44.14 -60.21
CA GLY A 168 46.87 43.43 -60.21
C GLY A 168 47.92 44.13 -59.34
N ALA A 169 48.87 43.30 -58.85
CA ALA A 169 50.15 43.61 -58.17
C ALA A 169 50.05 44.24 -56.78
N SER A 170 50.88 43.98 -55.76
CA SER A 170 51.92 42.99 -55.42
C SER A 170 52.47 43.30 -54.00
N ALA A 171 52.00 44.37 -53.33
CA ALA A 171 52.36 44.71 -51.94
C ALA A 171 51.27 44.25 -50.93
N ASP A 172 50.00 44.32 -51.31
CA ASP A 172 48.87 43.96 -50.45
C ASP A 172 48.81 42.45 -50.16
N ALA A 173 49.34 41.61 -51.04
CA ALA A 173 49.35 40.16 -50.86
C ALA A 173 50.15 39.70 -49.64
N LYS A 174 51.21 40.44 -49.24
CA LYS A 174 52.00 40.12 -48.03
C LYS A 174 51.30 40.59 -46.76
N SER A 175 50.69 41.78 -46.78
CA SER A 175 49.83 42.30 -45.70
C SER A 175 48.68 41.33 -45.42
N LEU A 176 47.96 40.94 -46.47
CA LEU A 176 46.84 40.00 -46.40
C LEU A 176 47.28 38.60 -45.94
N TYR A 177 48.47 38.14 -46.31
CA TYR A 177 48.98 36.85 -45.84
C TYR A 177 49.34 36.88 -44.35
N GLN A 178 49.88 38.01 -43.88
CA GLN A 178 50.21 38.20 -42.48
C GLN A 178 48.94 38.38 -41.62
N GLU A 179 47.97 39.15 -42.09
CA GLU A 179 46.63 39.25 -41.49
C GLU A 179 45.93 37.87 -41.47
N LEU A 180 46.06 37.04 -42.51
CA LEU A 180 45.51 35.69 -42.52
C LEU A 180 46.19 34.76 -41.51
N LEU A 181 47.48 34.94 -41.25
CA LEU A 181 48.23 34.19 -40.24
C LEU A 181 47.81 34.61 -38.83
N GLU A 182 47.72 35.91 -38.57
CA GLU A 182 47.25 36.46 -37.30
C GLU A 182 45.79 36.01 -37.02
N MET A 183 44.92 36.10 -38.02
CA MET A 183 43.54 35.58 -37.92
C MET A 183 43.49 34.06 -37.70
N ARG A 184 44.45 33.29 -38.25
CA ARG A 184 44.54 31.84 -38.03
C ARG A 184 44.95 31.53 -36.59
N GLU A 185 45.90 32.28 -36.03
CA GLU A 185 46.34 32.14 -34.63
C GLU A 185 45.20 32.53 -33.66
N GLU A 186 44.51 33.64 -33.91
CA GLU A 186 43.34 34.06 -33.12
C GLU A 186 42.21 33.02 -33.17
N LEU A 187 41.98 32.38 -34.32
CA LEU A 187 41.02 31.28 -34.45
C LEU A 187 41.47 30.03 -33.68
N GLU A 188 42.76 29.69 -33.70
CA GLU A 188 43.31 28.56 -32.93
C GLU A 188 43.19 28.80 -31.42
N GLU A 189 43.44 30.03 -30.95
CA GLU A 189 43.22 30.42 -29.55
C GLU A 189 41.73 30.39 -29.17
N ALA A 190 40.84 30.89 -30.03
CA ALA A 190 39.40 30.83 -29.82
C ALA A 190 38.88 29.38 -29.77
N LEU A 191 39.42 28.49 -30.61
CA LEU A 191 39.15 27.04 -30.56
C LEU A 191 39.66 26.43 -29.25
N GLY A 192 40.84 26.84 -28.77
CA GLY A 192 41.37 26.41 -27.47
C GLY A 192 40.51 26.87 -26.29
N TRP A 193 40.03 28.11 -26.31
CA TRP A 193 39.06 28.63 -25.33
C TRP A 193 37.74 27.86 -25.37
N ARG A 194 37.22 27.57 -26.57
CA ARG A 194 36.01 26.76 -26.75
C ARG A 194 36.17 25.34 -26.21
N GLN A 195 37.31 24.69 -26.46
CA GLN A 195 37.60 23.37 -25.92
C GLN A 195 37.62 23.36 -24.39
N ARG A 196 38.27 24.34 -23.75
CA ARG A 196 38.28 24.46 -22.28
C ARG A 196 36.88 24.72 -21.72
N GLN A 197 36.08 25.54 -22.40
CA GLN A 197 34.68 25.78 -22.02
C GLN A 197 33.85 24.49 -22.15
N ASP A 198 34.01 23.73 -23.23
CA ASP A 198 33.33 22.45 -23.43
C ASP A 198 33.75 21.40 -22.38
N GLU A 199 35.02 21.38 -21.98
CA GLU A 199 35.50 20.53 -20.88
C GLU A 199 34.89 20.93 -19.53
N GLN A 200 34.80 22.22 -19.23
CA GLN A 200 34.12 22.71 -18.03
C GLN A 200 32.63 22.37 -18.03
N LEU A 201 31.95 22.51 -19.17
CA LEU A 201 30.55 22.10 -19.32
C LEU A 201 30.39 20.59 -19.08
N ARG A 202 31.25 19.74 -19.65
CA ARG A 202 31.23 18.29 -19.39
C ARG A 202 31.46 17.95 -17.91
N LEU A 203 32.32 18.68 -17.21
CA LEU A 203 32.51 18.51 -15.76
C LEU A 203 31.25 18.91 -14.97
N ARG A 204 30.64 20.06 -15.30
CA ARG A 204 29.37 20.49 -14.69
C ARG A 204 28.23 19.53 -14.99
N GLU A 205 28.17 18.96 -16.19
CA GLU A 205 27.17 17.94 -16.55
C GLU A 205 27.33 16.67 -15.71
N ARG A 206 28.58 16.23 -15.46
CA ARG A 206 28.87 15.09 -14.58
C ARG A 206 28.48 15.40 -13.13
N GLU A 207 28.83 16.58 -12.62
CA GLU A 207 28.42 17.05 -11.29
C GLU A 207 26.90 17.11 -11.15
N LEU A 208 26.19 17.69 -12.14
CA LEU A 208 24.73 17.74 -12.17
C LEU A 208 24.13 16.34 -12.21
N THR A 209 24.74 15.40 -12.91
CA THR A 209 24.29 14.01 -12.96
C THR A 209 24.47 13.31 -11.61
N ALA A 210 25.61 13.52 -10.95
CA ALA A 210 25.86 13.01 -9.60
C ALA A 210 24.88 13.60 -8.58
N LEU A 211 24.65 14.92 -8.61
CA LEU A 211 23.68 15.60 -7.74
C LEU A 211 22.23 15.15 -8.01
N LYS A 212 21.86 14.94 -9.27
CA LYS A 212 20.55 14.35 -9.63
C LYS A 212 20.42 12.92 -9.08
N GLY A 213 21.49 12.13 -9.07
CA GLY A 213 21.53 10.81 -8.45
C GLY A 213 21.32 10.88 -6.94
N ALA A 214 22.12 11.69 -6.24
CA ALA A 214 22.01 11.88 -4.80
C ALA A 214 20.62 12.40 -4.37
N LEU A 215 20.06 13.36 -5.10
CA LEU A 215 18.71 13.87 -4.83
C LEU A 215 17.64 12.79 -5.02
N LYS A 216 17.77 11.93 -6.04
CA LYS A 216 16.85 10.79 -6.23
C LYS A 216 16.92 9.81 -5.06
N GLU A 217 18.11 9.54 -4.54
CA GLU A 217 18.30 8.67 -3.39
C GLU A 217 17.74 9.30 -2.10
N GLU A 218 17.97 10.59 -1.87
CA GLU A 218 17.39 11.33 -0.75
C GLU A 218 15.85 11.36 -0.82
N VAL A 219 15.27 11.64 -1.98
CA VAL A 219 13.82 11.60 -2.17
C VAL A 219 13.28 10.18 -1.92
N ALA A 220 13.93 9.14 -2.45
CA ALA A 220 13.53 7.76 -2.20
C ALA A 220 13.68 7.36 -0.71
N SER A 221 14.64 7.95 0.01
CA SER A 221 14.79 7.74 1.45
C SER A 221 13.69 8.44 2.26
N HIS A 222 13.35 9.69 1.92
CA HIS A 222 12.24 10.42 2.53
C HIS A 222 10.90 9.75 2.23
N ASP A 223 10.68 9.25 1.02
CA ASP A 223 9.44 8.52 0.67
C ASP A 223 9.27 7.28 1.56
N LYS A 224 10.37 6.52 1.79
CA LYS A 224 10.36 5.37 2.73
C LYS A 224 10.12 5.79 4.17
N GLU A 225 10.65 6.93 4.61
CA GLU A 225 10.40 7.46 5.95
C GLU A 225 8.95 7.93 6.12
N LEU A 226 8.39 8.60 5.11
CA LEU A 226 6.98 8.98 5.09
C LEU A 226 6.06 7.76 5.08
N GLU A 227 6.41 6.70 4.36
CA GLU A 227 5.70 5.41 4.42
C GLU A 227 5.74 4.82 5.84
N LYS A 228 6.91 4.78 6.49
CA LYS A 228 7.02 4.31 7.89
C LYS A 228 6.16 5.13 8.86
N VAL A 229 6.15 6.46 8.71
CA VAL A 229 5.30 7.34 9.55
C VAL A 229 3.83 7.10 9.26
N ARG A 230 3.43 6.93 7.99
CA ARG A 230 2.04 6.59 7.63
C ARG A 230 1.61 5.25 8.21
N GLU A 231 2.45 4.23 8.10
CA GLU A 231 2.20 2.93 8.70
C GLU A 231 2.12 3.02 10.23
N GLN A 232 2.97 3.84 10.86
CA GLN A 232 2.90 4.05 12.31
C GLN A 232 1.58 4.73 12.72
N CYS A 233 1.18 5.79 12.03
CA CYS A 233 -0.12 6.43 12.25
C CYS A 233 -1.29 5.46 12.02
N GLN A 234 -1.18 4.56 11.05
CA GLN A 234 -2.18 3.51 10.83
C GLN A 234 -2.23 2.53 12.02
N ARG A 235 -1.08 2.04 12.49
CA ARG A 235 -0.99 1.16 13.67
C ARG A 235 -1.55 1.84 14.91
N ASP A 236 -1.20 3.10 15.15
CA ASP A 236 -1.68 3.86 16.31
C ASP A 236 -3.20 4.10 16.23
N MET A 237 -3.74 4.40 15.04
CA MET A 237 -5.19 4.51 14.84
C MET A 237 -5.92 3.17 15.02
N GLU A 238 -5.33 2.06 14.57
CA GLU A 238 -5.88 0.73 14.79
C GLU A 238 -5.83 0.33 16.27
N GLN A 239 -4.75 0.65 16.96
CA GLN A 239 -4.61 0.43 18.40
C GLN A 239 -5.63 1.24 19.18
N LEU A 240 -5.83 2.52 18.83
CA LEU A 240 -6.86 3.36 19.45
C LEU A 240 -8.26 2.83 19.17
N ARG A 241 -8.55 2.36 17.94
CA ARG A 241 -9.83 1.71 17.62
C ARG A 241 -10.06 0.47 18.47
N ARG A 242 -9.07 -0.42 18.59
CA ARG A 242 -9.15 -1.61 19.45
C ARG A 242 -9.39 -1.21 20.91
N SER A 243 -8.62 -0.26 21.44
CA SER A 243 -8.81 0.23 22.81
C SER A 243 -10.21 0.84 23.02
N MET A 244 -10.74 1.56 22.04
CA MET A 244 -12.11 2.10 22.10
C MET A 244 -13.17 1.00 21.98
N GLU A 245 -12.92 -0.05 21.20
CA GLU A 245 -13.78 -1.24 21.12
C GLU A 245 -13.78 -2.01 22.44
N ASP A 246 -12.62 -2.17 23.08
CA ASP A 246 -12.46 -2.80 24.40
C ASP A 246 -13.24 -2.01 25.47
N VAL A 247 -13.07 -0.68 25.53
CA VAL A 247 -13.83 0.18 26.46
C VAL A 247 -15.34 0.13 26.21
N ALA A 248 -15.77 -0.02 24.95
CA ALA A 248 -17.18 -0.18 24.61
C ALA A 248 -17.74 -1.55 25.06
N GLN A 249 -16.92 -2.62 24.97
CA GLN A 249 -17.26 -3.95 25.50
C GLN A 249 -17.37 -3.91 27.03
N ASP A 250 -16.37 -3.36 27.72
CA ASP A 250 -16.38 -3.19 29.18
C ASP A 250 -17.61 -2.41 29.65
N LYS A 251 -17.97 -1.33 28.93
CA LYS A 251 -19.18 -0.57 29.24
C LYS A 251 -20.45 -1.41 29.08
N ALA A 252 -20.56 -2.23 28.03
CA ALA A 252 -21.72 -3.10 27.82
C ALA A 252 -21.81 -4.20 28.89
N GLU A 253 -20.68 -4.76 29.30
CA GLU A 253 -20.59 -5.73 30.41
C GLU A 253 -21.05 -5.11 31.72
N LEU A 254 -20.52 -3.93 32.08
CA LEU A 254 -20.95 -3.18 33.26
C LEU A 254 -22.44 -2.81 33.23
N GLU A 255 -22.99 -2.46 32.06
CA GLU A 255 -24.43 -2.22 31.90
C GLU A 255 -25.25 -3.50 32.14
N SER A 256 -24.77 -4.65 31.67
CA SER A 256 -25.40 -5.95 31.90
C SER A 256 -25.35 -6.35 33.38
N GLU A 257 -24.22 -6.13 34.07
CA GLU A 257 -24.09 -6.38 35.49
C GLU A 257 -24.98 -5.44 36.30
N ARG A 258 -25.04 -4.16 35.93
CA ARG A 258 -25.97 -3.20 36.55
C ARG A 258 -27.42 -3.66 36.40
N GLN A 259 -27.81 -4.21 35.25
CA GLN A 259 -29.16 -4.76 35.06
C GLN A 259 -29.41 -6.00 35.91
N LYS A 260 -28.43 -6.92 36.03
CA LYS A 260 -28.49 -8.09 36.91
C LYS A 260 -28.65 -7.67 38.37
N VAL A 261 -27.81 -6.75 38.86
CA VAL A 261 -27.92 -6.19 40.21
C VAL A 261 -29.27 -5.51 40.41
N SER A 262 -29.75 -4.73 39.43
CA SER A 262 -31.08 -4.10 39.51
C SER A 262 -32.23 -5.11 39.55
N ALA A 263 -32.08 -6.27 38.90
CA ALA A 263 -33.05 -7.36 38.99
C ALA A 263 -33.02 -8.04 40.37
N VAL A 264 -31.82 -8.29 40.91
CA VAL A 264 -31.65 -8.83 42.27
C VAL A 264 -32.25 -7.87 43.31
N VAL A 265 -31.99 -6.57 43.19
CA VAL A 265 -32.58 -5.55 44.09
C VAL A 265 -34.11 -5.56 44.00
N ARG A 266 -34.70 -5.65 42.81
CA ARG A 266 -36.16 -5.75 42.65
C ARG A 266 -36.73 -7.03 43.23
N ASN A 267 -36.01 -8.15 43.13
CA ASN A 267 -36.44 -9.41 43.74
C ASN A 267 -36.37 -9.35 45.26
N LEU A 268 -35.29 -8.82 45.83
CA LEU A 268 -35.17 -8.62 47.28
C LEU A 268 -36.22 -7.64 47.81
N GLN A 269 -36.57 -6.60 47.05
CA GLN A 269 -37.68 -5.71 47.39
C GLN A 269 -39.02 -6.45 47.43
N ARG A 270 -39.28 -7.32 46.45
CA ARG A 270 -40.50 -8.14 46.42
C ARG A 270 -40.55 -9.14 47.56
N GLU A 271 -39.45 -9.85 47.84
CA GLU A 271 -39.37 -10.78 48.99
C GLU A 271 -39.59 -10.05 50.32
N LEU A 272 -39.09 -8.80 50.44
CA LEU A 272 -39.35 -7.97 51.61
C LEU A 272 -40.84 -7.57 51.71
N GLU A 273 -41.48 -7.20 50.60
CA GLU A 273 -42.92 -6.91 50.54
C GLU A 273 -43.76 -8.15 50.88
N GLU A 274 -43.45 -9.30 50.30
CA GLU A 274 -44.11 -10.58 50.59
C GLU A 274 -43.98 -10.95 52.08
N SER A 275 -42.78 -10.83 52.66
CA SER A 275 -42.59 -11.06 54.11
C SER A 275 -43.35 -10.04 54.98
N ALA A 276 -43.49 -8.79 54.51
CA ALA A 276 -44.26 -7.76 55.19
C ALA A 276 -45.77 -8.04 55.13
N GLU A 277 -46.27 -8.52 54.00
CA GLU A 277 -47.65 -8.97 53.80
C GLU A 277 -47.96 -10.21 54.65
N GLU A 278 -47.07 -11.21 54.67
CA GLU A 278 -47.19 -12.40 55.52
C GLU A 278 -47.25 -12.01 57.00
N THR A 279 -46.34 -11.15 57.46
CA THR A 279 -46.40 -10.67 58.85
C THR A 279 -47.67 -9.86 59.12
N GLY A 280 -48.19 -9.13 58.12
CA GLY A 280 -49.50 -8.48 58.17
C GLY A 280 -50.63 -9.47 58.37
N HIS A 281 -50.66 -10.52 57.53
CA HIS A 281 -51.65 -11.59 57.58
C HIS A 281 -51.65 -12.31 58.94
N TRP A 282 -50.46 -12.66 59.46
CA TRP A 282 -50.34 -13.28 60.78
C TRP A 282 -50.84 -12.35 61.91
N ARG A 283 -50.58 -11.05 61.82
CA ARG A 283 -51.12 -10.07 62.78
C ARG A 283 -52.65 -9.99 62.72
N GLU A 284 -53.23 -9.97 61.53
CA GLU A 284 -54.69 -9.96 61.35
C GLU A 284 -55.34 -11.25 61.84
N MET A 285 -54.78 -12.41 61.51
CA MET A 285 -55.25 -13.71 62.00
C MET A 285 -55.19 -13.80 63.52
N PHE A 286 -54.11 -13.31 64.13
CA PHE A 286 -54.02 -13.24 65.58
C PHE A 286 -55.09 -12.32 66.20
N GLN A 287 -55.38 -11.18 65.57
CA GLN A 287 -56.46 -10.30 66.03
C GLN A 287 -57.84 -10.96 65.89
N LYS A 288 -58.12 -11.63 64.76
CA LYS A 288 -59.36 -12.41 64.57
C LYS A 288 -59.51 -13.48 65.63
N ASN A 289 -58.50 -14.33 65.85
CA ASN A 289 -58.53 -15.33 66.92
C ASN A 289 -58.75 -14.70 68.31
N LYS A 290 -58.16 -13.53 68.56
CA LYS A 290 -58.37 -12.79 69.82
C LYS A 290 -59.80 -12.27 69.95
N GLU A 291 -60.43 -11.84 68.86
CA GLU A 291 -61.83 -11.40 68.81
C GLU A 291 -62.80 -12.57 68.94
N GLU A 292 -62.57 -13.67 68.23
CA GLU A 292 -63.33 -14.92 68.35
C GLU A 292 -63.27 -15.47 69.78
N LEU A 293 -62.10 -15.46 70.43
CA LEU A 293 -61.97 -15.86 71.83
C LEU A 293 -62.78 -14.93 72.77
N ARG A 294 -62.86 -13.63 72.47
CA ARG A 294 -63.71 -12.70 73.22
C ARG A 294 -65.21 -12.97 72.98
N SER A 295 -65.61 -13.26 71.74
CA SER A 295 -66.99 -13.64 71.39
C SER A 295 -67.39 -14.93 72.09
N ALA A 296 -66.58 -15.99 71.99
CA ALA A 296 -66.81 -17.27 72.65
C ALA A 296 -66.91 -17.11 74.18
N LYS A 297 -66.11 -16.21 74.77
CA LYS A 297 -66.22 -15.88 76.19
C LYS A 297 -67.54 -15.19 76.53
N GLN A 298 -68.03 -14.29 75.67
CA GLN A 298 -69.34 -13.63 75.86
C GLN A 298 -70.49 -14.62 75.70
N GLU A 299 -70.46 -15.47 74.68
CA GLU A 299 -71.44 -16.56 74.46
C GLU A 299 -71.49 -17.51 75.65
N LEU A 300 -70.34 -17.91 76.22
CA LEU A 300 -70.30 -18.73 77.42
C LEU A 300 -70.96 -18.06 78.63
N LEU A 301 -70.81 -16.73 78.78
CA LEU A 301 -71.47 -15.98 79.84
C LEU A 301 -72.98 -15.90 79.60
N GLN A 302 -73.41 -15.73 78.36
CA GLN A 302 -74.81 -15.73 78.00
C GLN A 302 -75.47 -17.09 78.27
N VAL A 303 -74.84 -18.19 77.84
CA VAL A 303 -75.32 -19.56 78.11
C VAL A 303 -75.38 -19.85 79.62
N LYS A 304 -74.49 -19.27 80.43
CA LYS A 304 -74.56 -19.39 81.89
C LYS A 304 -75.79 -18.70 82.46
N LEU A 305 -76.13 -17.50 81.97
CA LEU A 305 -77.34 -16.78 82.37
C LEU A 305 -78.60 -17.52 81.93
N GLU A 306 -78.65 -17.96 80.67
CA GLU A 306 -79.78 -18.75 80.15
C GLU A 306 -79.95 -20.06 80.95
N ARG A 307 -78.85 -20.72 81.36
CA ARG A 307 -78.92 -21.90 82.24
C ARG A 307 -79.54 -21.57 83.60
N GLU A 308 -79.15 -20.44 84.21
CA GLU A 308 -79.72 -19.97 85.48
C GLU A 308 -81.22 -19.67 85.33
N GLU A 309 -81.62 -18.99 84.25
CA GLU A 309 -83.03 -18.75 83.92
C GLU A 309 -83.82 -20.05 83.75
N PHE A 310 -83.31 -21.04 82.99
CA PHE A 310 -83.96 -22.35 82.86
C PHE A 310 -84.04 -23.11 84.19
N GLU A 311 -83.04 -22.97 85.08
CA GLU A 311 -83.08 -23.56 86.42
C GLU A 311 -84.18 -22.92 87.30
N GLU A 312 -84.44 -21.62 87.13
CA GLU A 312 -85.55 -20.92 87.78
C GLU A 312 -86.92 -21.35 87.22
N GLU A 313 -87.08 -21.40 85.90
CA GLU A 313 -88.31 -21.88 85.25
C GLU A 313 -88.66 -23.31 85.69
N LEU A 314 -87.66 -24.20 85.78
CA LEU A 314 -87.85 -25.56 86.30
C LEU A 314 -88.29 -25.58 87.76
N ARG A 315 -87.86 -24.61 88.58
CA ARG A 315 -88.28 -24.48 89.98
C ARG A 315 -89.74 -24.02 90.05
N GLU A 316 -90.11 -23.00 89.29
CA GLU A 316 -91.50 -22.52 89.19
C GLU A 316 -92.45 -23.61 88.68
N LEU A 317 -92.03 -24.37 87.66
CA LEU A 317 -92.87 -25.43 87.09
C LEU A 317 -93.15 -26.53 88.13
N ARG A 318 -92.16 -26.86 88.98
CA ARG A 318 -92.33 -27.82 90.08
C ARG A 318 -93.34 -27.31 91.12
N GLU A 319 -93.31 -26.02 91.46
CA GLU A 319 -94.28 -25.40 92.38
C GLU A 319 -95.70 -25.39 91.78
N ARG A 320 -95.85 -25.06 90.50
CA ARG A 320 -97.14 -25.09 89.79
C ARG A 320 -97.74 -26.50 89.73
N PHE A 321 -96.92 -27.52 89.45
CA PHE A 321 -97.37 -28.91 89.48
C PHE A 321 -97.85 -29.35 90.87
N GLN A 322 -97.27 -28.79 91.94
CA GLN A 322 -97.70 -29.08 93.30
C GLN A 322 -99.05 -28.41 93.61
N ALA A 323 -99.25 -27.16 93.21
CA ALA A 323 -100.52 -26.44 93.37
C ALA A 323 -101.68 -27.08 92.58
N ALA A 324 -101.44 -27.46 91.31
CA ALA A 324 -102.47 -28.12 90.48
C ALA A 324 -102.90 -29.48 91.05
N ARG A 325 -102.01 -30.17 91.76
CA ARG A 325 -102.34 -31.41 92.46
C ARG A 325 -103.29 -31.16 93.64
N GLU A 326 -103.10 -30.07 94.37
CA GLU A 326 -103.99 -29.65 95.45
C GLU A 326 -105.38 -29.19 94.94
N GLU A 327 -105.43 -28.53 93.78
CA GLU A 327 -106.69 -28.12 93.13
C GLU A 327 -107.49 -29.32 92.59
N MET A 328 -106.81 -30.32 92.02
CA MET A 328 -107.45 -31.56 91.56
C MET A 328 -108.05 -32.37 92.71
N ASP A 329 -107.50 -32.27 93.92
CA ASP A 329 -108.07 -32.87 95.12
C ASP A 329 -109.32 -32.11 95.61
N GLN A 330 -109.40 -30.80 95.38
CA GLN A 330 -110.58 -29.96 95.66
C GLN A 330 -111.72 -30.16 94.65
N ALA A 331 -111.39 -30.41 93.38
CA ALA A 331 -112.38 -30.62 92.31
C ALA A 331 -113.12 -31.97 92.39
N ARG A 332 -112.64 -32.93 93.19
CA ARG A 332 -113.31 -34.23 93.38
C ARG A 332 -114.56 -34.16 94.27
N SER A 333 -114.85 -33.03 94.92
CA SER A 333 -115.92 -32.89 95.90
C SER A 333 -116.98 -31.84 95.55
N SER A 334 -117.68 -31.97 94.41
CA SER A 334 -119.06 -31.46 94.26
C SER A 334 -119.63 -31.76 92.87
N SER A 335 -120.89 -32.19 92.82
CA SER A 335 -121.64 -32.58 91.63
C SER A 335 -122.18 -31.41 90.81
N VAL A 336 -122.21 -31.63 89.50
CA VAL A 336 -122.62 -30.81 88.36
C VAL A 336 -123.91 -29.99 88.52
N ASP A 337 -123.80 -28.70 88.21
CA ASP A 337 -124.85 -27.67 88.13
C ASP A 337 -124.93 -27.14 86.67
N PRO A 338 -126.07 -26.60 86.19
CA PRO A 338 -126.32 -26.22 84.78
C PRO A 338 -125.36 -25.22 84.12
N GLY A 339 -124.34 -24.73 84.83
CA GLY A 339 -123.22 -23.96 84.29
C GLY A 339 -122.38 -24.72 83.26
N GLU A 340 -122.35 -26.06 83.30
CA GLU A 340 -121.61 -26.88 82.32
C GLU A 340 -122.10 -26.65 80.88
N LEU A 341 -123.40 -26.41 80.71
CA LEU A 341 -124.00 -26.10 79.41
C LEU A 341 -123.60 -24.71 78.88
N GLU A 342 -123.31 -23.76 79.77
CA GLU A 342 -122.72 -22.47 79.40
C GLU A 342 -121.22 -22.56 79.15
N THR A 343 -120.50 -23.44 79.87
CA THR A 343 -119.07 -23.72 79.60
C THR A 343 -118.88 -24.33 78.21
N LEU A 344 -119.69 -25.33 77.82
CA LEU A 344 -119.66 -25.93 76.48
C LEU A 344 -119.96 -24.91 75.37
N ARG A 345 -120.80 -23.90 75.63
CA ARG A 345 -121.04 -22.79 74.69
C ARG A 345 -119.87 -21.82 74.62
N LYS A 346 -119.15 -21.58 75.71
CA LYS A 346 -117.92 -20.77 75.74
C LYS A 346 -116.79 -21.51 75.02
N GLU A 347 -116.63 -22.81 75.26
CA GLU A 347 -115.68 -23.68 74.56
C GLU A 347 -115.95 -23.73 73.06
N LEU A 348 -117.21 -23.81 72.62
CA LEU A 348 -117.54 -23.76 71.19
C LEU A 348 -117.20 -22.40 70.56
N ARG A 349 -117.23 -21.29 71.31
CA ARG A 349 -116.78 -19.98 70.83
C ARG A 349 -115.26 -19.91 70.77
N GLN A 350 -114.57 -20.40 71.79
CA GLN A 350 -113.10 -20.50 71.83
C GLN A 350 -112.57 -21.37 70.69
N ALA A 351 -113.15 -22.56 70.46
CA ALA A 351 -112.77 -23.42 69.34
C ALA A 351 -112.99 -22.77 67.96
N ARG A 352 -113.94 -21.82 67.84
CA ARG A 352 -114.14 -21.04 66.60
C ARG A 352 -113.10 -19.93 66.45
N GLU A 353 -112.64 -19.34 67.55
CA GLU A 353 -111.57 -18.33 67.58
C GLU A 353 -110.20 -18.96 67.32
N GLU A 354 -109.87 -20.06 67.99
CA GLU A 354 -108.67 -20.88 67.72
C GLU A 354 -108.60 -21.31 66.25
N ARG A 355 -109.73 -21.71 65.65
CA ARG A 355 -109.77 -22.04 64.22
C ARG A 355 -109.49 -20.83 63.32
N ARG A 356 -109.89 -19.62 63.72
CA ARG A 356 -109.58 -18.39 62.97
C ARG A 356 -108.10 -18.03 63.12
N GLU A 357 -107.54 -18.14 64.31
CA GLU A 357 -106.11 -17.92 64.56
C GLU A 357 -105.25 -18.90 63.78
N LEU A 358 -105.59 -20.20 63.77
CA LEU A 358 -104.91 -21.20 62.95
C LEU A 358 -105.05 -20.93 61.44
N GLN A 359 -106.16 -20.33 60.99
CA GLN A 359 -106.32 -19.89 59.60
C GLN A 359 -105.41 -18.71 59.27
N GLU A 360 -105.25 -17.75 60.19
CA GLU A 360 -104.34 -16.62 60.03
C GLU A 360 -102.87 -17.05 60.10
N GLU A 361 -102.50 -17.93 61.04
CA GLU A 361 -101.18 -18.54 61.09
C GLU A 361 -100.87 -19.31 59.82
N ARG A 362 -101.83 -20.08 59.29
CA ARG A 362 -101.68 -20.77 58.01
C ARG A 362 -101.47 -19.76 56.88
N ARG A 363 -102.24 -18.66 56.84
CA ARG A 363 -102.07 -17.60 55.84
C ARG A 363 -100.67 -16.98 55.91
N LEU A 364 -100.19 -16.66 57.11
CA LEU A 364 -98.86 -16.12 57.35
C LEU A 364 -97.75 -17.12 56.98
N ARG A 365 -97.92 -18.41 57.29
CA ARG A 365 -97.00 -19.48 56.85
C ARG A 365 -96.96 -19.59 55.32
N GLU A 366 -98.12 -19.54 54.65
CA GLU A 366 -98.20 -19.53 53.19
C GLU A 366 -97.57 -18.27 52.57
N GLU A 367 -97.70 -17.09 53.20
CA GLU A 367 -97.02 -15.87 52.77
C GLU A 367 -95.49 -15.98 52.88
N ARG A 368 -94.96 -16.49 53.99
CA ARG A 368 -93.50 -16.75 54.15
C ARG A 368 -92.99 -17.80 53.17
N LEU A 369 -93.79 -18.82 52.84
CA LEU A 369 -93.44 -19.78 51.80
C LEU A 369 -93.40 -19.11 50.42
N ARG A 370 -94.37 -18.26 50.08
CA ARG A 370 -94.37 -17.47 48.83
C ARG A 370 -93.17 -16.53 48.76
N GLU A 371 -92.73 -15.95 49.87
CA GLU A 371 -91.51 -15.12 49.92
C GLU A 371 -90.26 -15.96 49.64
N ARG A 372 -90.09 -17.10 50.32
CA ARG A 372 -88.98 -18.03 50.07
C ARG A 372 -88.99 -18.58 48.64
N GLU A 373 -90.16 -18.87 48.07
CA GLU A 373 -90.28 -19.30 46.67
C GLU A 373 -89.82 -18.22 45.69
N ARG A 374 -90.13 -16.93 45.95
CA ARG A 374 -89.62 -15.82 45.14
C ARG A 374 -88.12 -15.67 45.28
N GLU A 375 -87.57 -15.75 46.49
CA GLU A 375 -86.13 -15.72 46.73
C GLU A 375 -85.41 -16.85 46.00
N LEU A 376 -85.93 -18.09 46.08
CA LEU A 376 -85.39 -19.23 45.35
C LEU A 376 -85.47 -19.03 43.83
N GLU A 377 -86.53 -18.42 43.30
CA GLU A 377 -86.62 -18.14 41.87
C GLU A 377 -85.62 -17.06 41.43
N THR A 378 -85.37 -16.03 42.25
CA THR A 378 -84.32 -15.04 41.97
C THR A 378 -82.92 -15.66 41.98
N LEU A 379 -82.62 -16.54 42.95
CA LEU A 379 -81.35 -17.25 43.02
C LEU A 379 -81.18 -18.22 41.83
N ARG A 380 -82.26 -18.92 41.42
CA ARG A 380 -82.24 -19.75 40.20
C ARG A 380 -82.04 -18.92 38.93
N GLY A 381 -82.57 -17.70 38.87
CA GLY A 381 -82.29 -16.73 37.81
C GLY A 381 -80.81 -16.37 37.76
N ALA A 382 -80.25 -15.91 38.87
CA ALA A 382 -78.84 -15.55 38.97
C ALA A 382 -77.89 -16.71 38.59
N MET A 383 -78.16 -17.93 39.08
CA MET A 383 -77.38 -19.11 38.71
C MET A 383 -77.48 -19.46 37.21
N ARG A 384 -78.63 -19.22 36.58
CA ARG A 384 -78.78 -19.40 35.12
C ARG A 384 -77.98 -18.37 34.34
N ASP A 385 -77.99 -17.11 34.78
CA ASP A 385 -77.22 -16.03 34.15
C ASP A 385 -75.70 -16.23 34.32
N GLU A 386 -75.26 -16.75 35.47
CA GLU A 386 -73.85 -17.15 35.65
C GLU A 386 -73.46 -18.33 34.75
N ALA A 387 -74.35 -19.32 34.59
CA ALA A 387 -74.10 -20.46 33.71
C ALA A 387 -74.00 -20.01 32.24
N SER A 388 -74.89 -19.13 31.79
CA SER A 388 -74.83 -18.58 30.43
C SER A 388 -73.58 -17.71 30.21
N SER A 389 -73.17 -16.92 31.20
CA SER A 389 -71.91 -16.16 31.14
C SER A 389 -70.69 -17.08 31.00
N ARG A 390 -70.63 -18.17 31.78
CA ARG A 390 -69.55 -19.17 31.67
C ARG A 390 -69.57 -19.90 30.33
N ASP A 391 -70.74 -20.22 29.79
CA ASP A 391 -70.87 -20.83 28.47
C ASP A 391 -70.40 -19.88 27.35
N GLU A 392 -70.74 -18.59 27.43
CA GLU A 392 -70.24 -17.57 26.51
C GLU A 392 -68.71 -17.42 26.59
N GLU A 393 -68.13 -17.45 27.79
CA GLU A 393 -66.68 -17.44 27.98
C GLU A 393 -66.00 -18.67 27.40
N LEU A 394 -66.56 -19.87 27.61
CA LEU A 394 -66.06 -21.11 27.01
C LEU A 394 -66.11 -21.07 25.49
N GLU A 395 -67.16 -20.50 24.91
CA GLU A 395 -67.27 -20.32 23.45
C GLU A 395 -66.27 -19.29 22.91
N ARG A 396 -65.96 -18.22 23.66
CA ARG A 396 -64.88 -17.29 23.31
C ARG A 396 -63.53 -18.00 23.33
N LEU A 397 -63.23 -18.74 24.40
CA LEU A 397 -61.99 -19.52 24.52
C LEU A 397 -61.86 -20.60 23.42
N ARG A 398 -62.96 -21.24 23.02
CA ARG A 398 -62.98 -22.18 21.89
C ARG A 398 -62.63 -21.50 20.57
N ARG A 399 -63.19 -20.32 20.29
CA ARG A 399 -62.85 -19.54 19.08
C ARG A 399 -61.40 -19.08 19.10
N ASP A 400 -60.90 -18.64 20.25
CA ASP A 400 -59.50 -18.21 20.37
C ASP A 400 -58.53 -19.39 20.20
N LEU A 401 -58.85 -20.57 20.75
CA LEU A 401 -58.08 -21.79 20.50
C LEU A 401 -58.13 -22.23 19.03
N GLN A 402 -59.25 -22.02 18.34
CA GLN A 402 -59.35 -22.31 16.91
C GLN A 402 -58.50 -21.34 16.09
N ARG A 403 -58.55 -20.04 16.37
CA ARG A 403 -57.68 -19.04 15.72
C ARG A 403 -56.20 -19.34 15.94
N LEU A 404 -55.80 -19.67 17.16
CA LEU A 404 -54.41 -20.03 17.47
C LEU A 404 -53.95 -21.32 16.75
N ARG A 405 -54.87 -22.22 16.39
CA ARG A 405 -54.55 -23.39 15.57
C ARG A 405 -54.37 -23.01 14.10
N GLU A 406 -55.28 -22.19 13.58
CA GLU A 406 -55.20 -21.66 12.21
C GLU A 406 -53.90 -20.86 12.02
N GLU A 407 -53.55 -19.97 12.96
CA GLU A 407 -52.28 -19.22 12.96
C GLU A 407 -51.05 -20.15 12.98
N ARG A 408 -51.08 -21.23 13.79
CA ARG A 408 -49.99 -22.22 13.81
C ARG A 408 -49.87 -23.00 12.50
N ASP A 409 -50.99 -23.32 11.86
CA ASP A 409 -51.00 -24.04 10.59
C ASP A 409 -50.51 -23.11 9.45
N GLU A 410 -50.88 -21.83 9.48
CA GLU A 410 -50.35 -20.79 8.58
C GLU A 410 -48.85 -20.59 8.79
N ASP A 411 -48.37 -20.51 10.03
CA ASP A 411 -46.95 -20.43 10.36
C ASP A 411 -46.18 -21.68 9.90
N ALA A 412 -46.79 -22.87 10.02
CA ALA A 412 -46.19 -24.11 9.53
C ALA A 412 -46.08 -24.13 8.00
N GLN A 413 -47.10 -23.65 7.28
CA GLN A 413 -47.07 -23.50 5.82
C GLN A 413 -46.04 -22.46 5.37
N ALA A 414 -45.98 -21.31 6.06
CA ALA A 414 -44.99 -20.27 5.81
C ALA A 414 -43.57 -20.82 6.02
N LYS A 415 -43.34 -21.57 7.10
CA LYS A 415 -42.05 -22.22 7.37
C LYS A 415 -41.67 -23.22 6.27
N ALA A 416 -42.59 -24.08 5.83
CA ALA A 416 -42.33 -25.02 4.74
C ALA A 416 -41.97 -24.30 3.42
N SER A 417 -42.66 -23.18 3.12
CA SER A 417 -42.33 -22.37 1.94
C SER A 417 -40.92 -21.74 2.04
N LEU A 418 -40.54 -21.25 3.22
CA LEU A 418 -39.21 -20.71 3.48
C LEU A 418 -38.13 -21.78 3.40
N GLU A 419 -38.40 -22.99 3.89
CA GLU A 419 -37.50 -24.14 3.76
C GLU A 419 -37.28 -24.51 2.29
N SER A 420 -38.34 -24.57 1.47
CA SER A 420 -38.21 -24.83 0.03
C SER A 420 -37.44 -23.73 -0.71
N SER A 421 -37.65 -22.46 -0.34
CA SER A 421 -36.89 -21.32 -0.89
C SER A 421 -35.43 -21.36 -0.46
N ARG A 422 -35.16 -21.75 0.80
CA ARG A 422 -33.80 -21.95 1.32
C ARG A 422 -33.08 -23.07 0.58
N GLU A 423 -33.74 -24.21 0.33
CA GLU A 423 -33.17 -25.31 -0.44
C GLU A 423 -32.83 -24.89 -1.89
N ALA A 424 -33.71 -24.13 -2.55
CA ALA A 424 -33.43 -23.57 -3.87
C ALA A 424 -32.24 -22.59 -3.85
N SER A 425 -32.16 -21.73 -2.83
CA SER A 425 -31.01 -20.83 -2.62
C SER A 425 -29.71 -21.59 -2.35
N GLU A 426 -29.78 -22.74 -1.67
CA GLU A 426 -28.62 -23.58 -1.39
C GLU A 426 -28.14 -24.32 -2.65
N GLN A 427 -29.07 -24.77 -3.48
CA GLN A 427 -28.75 -25.39 -4.78
C GLN A 427 -28.10 -24.38 -5.72
N THR A 428 -28.62 -23.16 -5.82
CA THR A 428 -28.00 -22.08 -6.61
C THR A 428 -26.63 -21.70 -6.06
N ARG A 429 -26.47 -21.62 -4.73
CA ARG A 429 -25.16 -21.40 -4.10
C ARG A 429 -24.15 -22.50 -4.47
N LYS A 430 -24.56 -23.77 -4.43
CA LYS A 430 -23.71 -24.91 -4.81
C LYS A 430 -23.30 -24.88 -6.29
N ALA A 431 -24.21 -24.47 -7.17
CA ALA A 431 -23.90 -24.27 -8.59
C ALA A 431 -22.87 -23.15 -8.79
N LEU A 432 -23.09 -21.98 -8.20
CA LEU A 432 -22.14 -20.86 -8.24
C LEU A 432 -20.77 -21.21 -7.64
N GLU A 433 -20.75 -22.02 -6.56
CA GLU A 433 -19.51 -22.54 -6.00
C GLU A 433 -18.78 -23.48 -6.96
N SER A 434 -19.49 -24.28 -7.77
CA SER A 434 -18.91 -25.12 -8.82
C SER A 434 -18.30 -24.26 -9.93
N ASP A 435 -19.08 -23.31 -10.46
CA ASP A 435 -18.64 -22.40 -11.52
C ASP A 435 -17.41 -21.57 -11.08
N LEU A 436 -17.37 -21.15 -9.81
CA LEU A 436 -16.22 -20.45 -9.24
C LEU A 436 -14.98 -21.35 -9.14
N ARG A 437 -15.14 -22.65 -8.84
CA ARG A 437 -14.01 -23.61 -8.87
C ARG A 437 -13.48 -23.78 -10.28
N GLU A 438 -14.36 -23.97 -11.27
CA GLU A 438 -13.97 -24.10 -12.68
C GLU A 438 -13.26 -22.85 -13.20
N ALA A 439 -13.77 -21.65 -12.88
CA ALA A 439 -13.14 -20.40 -13.26
C ALA A 439 -11.74 -20.23 -12.63
N ARG A 440 -11.54 -20.70 -11.39
CA ARG A 440 -10.22 -20.72 -10.73
C ARG A 440 -9.24 -21.66 -11.45
N GLU A 441 -9.68 -22.87 -11.79
CA GLU A 441 -8.86 -23.83 -12.53
C GLU A 441 -8.46 -23.29 -13.91
N GLN A 442 -9.40 -22.65 -14.61
CA GLN A 442 -9.11 -21.97 -15.89
C GLN A 442 -8.11 -20.83 -15.70
N ASN A 443 -8.19 -20.06 -14.62
CA ASN A 443 -7.22 -19.00 -14.32
C ASN A 443 -5.83 -19.59 -14.08
N ASP A 444 -5.73 -20.68 -13.32
CA ASP A 444 -4.48 -21.37 -13.04
C ASP A 444 -3.86 -21.99 -14.31
N ASP A 445 -4.68 -22.51 -15.22
CA ASP A 445 -4.26 -22.96 -16.54
C ASP A 445 -3.71 -21.83 -17.40
N LEU A 446 -4.38 -20.68 -17.41
CA LEU A 446 -3.90 -19.49 -18.12
C LEU A 446 -2.57 -19.01 -17.51
N ARG A 447 -2.45 -18.94 -16.18
CA ARG A 447 -1.19 -18.60 -15.50
C ARG A 447 -0.06 -19.54 -15.88
N ARG A 448 -0.31 -20.86 -15.93
CA ARG A 448 0.67 -21.85 -16.40
C ARG A 448 1.07 -21.61 -17.86
N LYS A 449 0.11 -21.29 -18.74
CA LYS A 449 0.39 -20.95 -20.15
C LYS A 449 1.21 -19.66 -20.27
N PHE A 450 0.89 -18.62 -19.50
CA PHE A 450 1.65 -17.38 -19.46
C PHE A 450 3.09 -17.62 -19.01
N LEU A 451 3.31 -18.35 -17.92
CA LEU A 451 4.65 -18.76 -17.49
C LEU A 451 5.40 -19.54 -18.58
N GLY A 452 4.70 -20.46 -19.26
CA GLY A 452 5.25 -21.17 -20.42
C GLY A 452 5.65 -20.23 -21.56
N MET A 453 4.84 -19.23 -21.88
CA MET A 453 5.18 -18.22 -22.90
C MET A 453 6.34 -17.32 -22.45
N GLU A 454 6.39 -16.91 -21.18
CA GLU A 454 7.50 -16.13 -20.62
C GLU A 454 8.83 -16.88 -20.69
N THR A 455 8.84 -18.18 -20.39
CA THR A 455 10.06 -19.01 -20.53
C THR A 455 10.54 -19.04 -21.98
N ARG A 456 9.65 -19.23 -22.95
CA ARG A 456 9.99 -19.18 -24.38
C ARG A 456 10.51 -17.80 -24.81
N LEU A 457 9.91 -16.73 -24.32
CA LEU A 457 10.40 -15.37 -24.60
C LEU A 457 11.81 -15.16 -24.06
N LYS A 458 12.10 -15.64 -22.84
CA LYS A 458 13.47 -15.62 -22.27
C LYS A 458 14.46 -16.46 -23.08
N GLU A 459 14.04 -17.61 -23.60
CA GLU A 459 14.85 -18.42 -24.51
C GLU A 459 15.17 -17.66 -25.81
N PHE A 460 14.16 -17.03 -26.44
CA PHE A 460 14.39 -16.21 -27.63
C PHE A 460 15.28 -15.00 -27.37
N GLN A 461 15.14 -14.36 -26.20
CA GLN A 461 16.02 -13.27 -25.78
C GLN A 461 17.48 -13.75 -25.65
N ARG A 462 17.73 -14.87 -24.98
CA ARG A 462 19.07 -15.46 -24.87
C ARG A 462 19.65 -15.81 -26.24
N LEU A 463 18.86 -16.41 -27.12
CA LEU A 463 19.29 -16.67 -28.49
C LEU A 463 19.65 -15.36 -29.22
N GLY A 464 18.87 -14.30 -29.03
CA GLY A 464 19.19 -12.96 -29.54
C GLY A 464 20.54 -12.45 -29.05
N GLU A 465 20.77 -12.50 -27.73
CA GLU A 465 22.05 -12.11 -27.11
C GLU A 465 23.23 -12.94 -27.65
N ASP A 466 23.06 -14.26 -27.84
CA ASP A 466 24.08 -15.15 -28.40
C ASP A 466 24.41 -14.81 -29.86
N TRP A 467 23.39 -14.48 -30.66
CA TRP A 467 23.55 -14.03 -32.04
C TRP A 467 24.26 -12.67 -32.11
N GLU A 468 23.85 -11.70 -31.30
CA GLU A 468 24.49 -10.38 -31.21
C GLU A 468 25.95 -10.51 -30.77
N GLY A 469 26.23 -11.35 -29.76
CA GLY A 469 27.60 -11.66 -29.34
C GLY A 469 28.44 -12.29 -30.45
N SER A 470 27.85 -13.19 -31.24
CA SER A 470 28.52 -13.79 -32.40
C SER A 470 28.76 -12.78 -33.52
N GLN A 471 27.80 -11.90 -33.78
CA GLN A 471 27.92 -10.82 -34.75
C GLN A 471 29.01 -9.82 -34.34
N ALA A 472 29.10 -9.46 -33.05
CA ALA A 472 30.14 -8.59 -32.51
C ALA A 472 31.54 -9.20 -32.71
N ARG A 473 31.72 -10.48 -32.39
CA ARG A 473 32.98 -11.21 -32.63
C ARG A 473 33.37 -11.25 -34.11
N LEU A 474 32.39 -11.43 -35.01
CA LEU A 474 32.64 -11.40 -36.45
C LEU A 474 33.03 -10.00 -36.93
N LYS A 475 32.35 -8.95 -36.45
CA LYS A 475 32.71 -7.55 -36.74
C LYS A 475 34.14 -7.24 -36.27
N GLU A 476 34.51 -7.64 -35.07
CA GLU A 476 35.87 -7.47 -34.55
C GLU A 476 36.90 -8.19 -35.44
N LYS A 477 36.64 -9.45 -35.82
CA LYS A 477 37.49 -10.19 -36.77
C LYS A 477 37.63 -9.47 -38.11
N VAL A 478 36.55 -8.93 -38.66
CA VAL A 478 36.60 -8.15 -39.91
C VAL A 478 37.47 -6.90 -39.73
N THR A 479 37.26 -6.12 -38.66
CA THR A 479 38.07 -4.92 -38.41
C THR A 479 39.57 -5.25 -38.23
N LYS A 480 39.88 -6.39 -37.60
CA LYS A 480 41.25 -6.87 -37.44
C LYS A 480 41.87 -7.25 -38.79
N LEU A 481 41.16 -8.02 -39.61
CA LEU A 481 41.61 -8.40 -40.94
C LEU A 481 41.76 -7.19 -41.87
N GLU A 482 40.89 -6.18 -41.74
CA GLU A 482 41.01 -4.91 -42.48
C GLU A 482 42.26 -4.13 -42.06
N ALA A 483 42.59 -4.10 -40.76
CA ALA A 483 43.82 -3.49 -40.28
C ALA A 483 45.07 -4.24 -40.77
N GLU A 484 45.06 -5.58 -40.69
CA GLU A 484 46.15 -6.41 -41.24
C GLU A 484 46.32 -6.20 -42.75
N ARG A 485 45.22 -6.07 -43.50
CA ARG A 485 45.24 -5.74 -44.93
C ARG A 485 45.87 -4.38 -45.20
N ARG A 486 45.47 -3.34 -44.47
CA ARG A 486 46.05 -1.98 -44.60
C ARG A 486 47.54 -1.98 -44.30
N ASN A 487 47.97 -2.65 -43.24
CA ASN A 487 49.40 -2.77 -42.91
C ASN A 487 50.18 -3.48 -44.03
N ALA A 488 49.60 -4.50 -44.66
CA ALA A 488 50.22 -5.18 -45.79
C ALA A 488 50.26 -4.29 -47.06
N GLU A 489 49.21 -3.50 -47.31
CA GLU A 489 49.17 -2.50 -48.40
C GLU A 489 50.23 -1.42 -48.18
N GLU A 490 50.39 -0.90 -46.97
CA GLU A 490 51.44 0.06 -46.61
C GLU A 490 52.84 -0.55 -46.79
N ALA A 491 53.08 -1.75 -46.27
CA ALA A 491 54.37 -2.44 -46.44
C ALA A 491 54.71 -2.71 -47.92
N LEU A 492 53.70 -3.04 -48.73
CA LEU A 492 53.85 -3.16 -50.19
C LEU A 492 54.20 -1.81 -50.82
N GLY A 493 53.51 -0.74 -50.42
CA GLY A 493 53.81 0.63 -50.85
C GLY A 493 55.26 1.01 -50.57
N GLU A 494 55.71 0.85 -49.33
CA GLU A 494 57.12 1.12 -48.98
C GLU A 494 58.10 0.23 -49.74
N ALA A 495 57.76 -1.04 -50.01
CA ALA A 495 58.59 -1.92 -50.83
C ALA A 495 58.69 -1.40 -52.27
N THR A 496 57.59 -0.93 -52.86
CA THR A 496 57.60 -0.33 -54.20
C THR A 496 58.39 0.98 -54.25
N GLU A 497 58.33 1.81 -53.21
CA GLU A 497 59.16 3.02 -53.08
C GLU A 497 60.65 2.67 -53.02
N ARG A 498 61.03 1.70 -52.18
CA ARG A 498 62.41 1.18 -52.11
C ARG A 498 62.87 0.61 -53.45
N GLU A 499 62.02 -0.11 -54.19
CA GLU A 499 62.33 -0.59 -55.53
C GLU A 499 62.56 0.57 -56.51
N GLN A 500 61.73 1.62 -56.46
CA GLN A 500 61.90 2.81 -57.29
C GLN A 500 63.21 3.56 -56.97
N GLU A 501 63.55 3.70 -55.70
CA GLU A 501 64.84 4.28 -55.26
C GLU A 501 66.03 3.47 -55.80
N LEU A 502 65.96 2.13 -55.68
CA LEU A 502 66.99 1.24 -56.23
C LEU A 502 67.08 1.35 -57.76
N LEU A 503 65.96 1.50 -58.46
CA LEU A 503 65.94 1.73 -59.91
C LEU A 503 66.57 3.07 -60.29
N LEU A 504 66.30 4.14 -59.54
CA LEU A 504 66.94 5.45 -59.75
C LEU A 504 68.45 5.39 -59.47
N ALA A 505 68.86 4.73 -58.39
CA ALA A 505 70.27 4.51 -58.07
C ALA A 505 70.96 3.68 -59.17
N LYS A 506 70.31 2.61 -59.65
CA LYS A 506 70.80 1.80 -60.77
C LYS A 506 71.02 2.65 -62.03
N ARG A 507 70.02 3.44 -62.44
CA ARG A 507 70.14 4.35 -63.60
C ARG A 507 71.30 5.34 -63.43
N SER A 508 71.47 5.90 -62.23
CA SER A 508 72.60 6.79 -61.93
C SER A 508 73.95 6.06 -62.06
N LEU A 509 74.06 4.84 -61.54
CA LEU A 509 75.28 4.02 -61.69
C LEU A 509 75.55 3.66 -63.15
N GLU A 510 74.52 3.33 -63.93
CA GLU A 510 74.63 3.11 -65.38
C GLU A 510 75.16 4.35 -66.10
N THR A 511 74.62 5.55 -65.82
CA THR A 511 75.13 6.79 -66.45
C THR A 511 76.60 7.06 -66.09
N ARG A 512 77.01 6.83 -64.84
CA ARG A 512 78.40 6.97 -64.41
C ARG A 512 79.33 5.95 -65.07
N LEU A 513 78.85 4.73 -65.28
CA LEU A 513 79.57 3.70 -66.00
C LEU A 513 79.78 4.11 -67.46
N GLU A 514 78.72 4.56 -68.15
CA GLU A 514 78.83 5.05 -69.53
C GLU A 514 79.78 6.25 -69.65
N GLU A 515 79.77 7.18 -68.68
CA GLU A 515 80.72 8.30 -68.63
C GLU A 515 82.16 7.82 -68.45
N ALA A 516 82.38 6.84 -67.57
CA ALA A 516 83.69 6.22 -67.37
C ALA A 516 84.16 5.48 -68.63
N GLU A 517 83.28 4.76 -69.32
CA GLU A 517 83.57 4.09 -70.60
C GLU A 517 83.91 5.09 -71.71
N ARG A 518 83.15 6.19 -71.82
CA ARG A 518 83.48 7.29 -72.73
C ARG A 518 84.82 7.92 -72.38
N GLY A 519 85.12 8.09 -71.09
CA GLY A 519 86.41 8.57 -70.60
C GLY A 519 87.58 7.65 -70.97
N LEU A 520 87.41 6.34 -70.79
CA LEU A 520 88.38 5.33 -71.21
C LEU A 520 88.61 5.36 -72.73
N ALA A 521 87.55 5.44 -73.54
CA ALA A 521 87.66 5.54 -74.99
C ALA A 521 88.44 6.79 -75.45
N ARG A 522 88.26 7.94 -74.76
CA ARG A 522 89.05 9.16 -75.00
C ARG A 522 90.52 8.95 -74.65
N LEU A 523 90.83 8.38 -73.48
CA LEU A 523 92.21 8.07 -73.07
C LEU A 523 92.88 7.07 -74.02
N GLU A 524 92.15 6.07 -74.51
CA GLU A 524 92.66 5.16 -75.53
C GLU A 524 92.98 5.90 -76.83
N GLN A 525 92.11 6.82 -77.26
CA GLN A 525 92.36 7.62 -78.46
C GLN A 525 93.57 8.54 -78.28
N GLU A 526 93.68 9.24 -77.15
CA GLU A 526 94.86 10.05 -76.81
C GLU A 526 96.13 9.20 -76.80
N ASN A 527 96.09 7.98 -76.25
CA ASN A 527 97.23 7.07 -76.26
C ASN A 527 97.61 6.60 -77.68
N ARG A 528 96.62 6.34 -78.55
CA ARG A 528 96.86 6.06 -79.98
C ARG A 528 97.49 7.25 -80.69
N ASP A 529 97.00 8.46 -80.45
CA ASP A 529 97.50 9.69 -81.06
C ASP A 529 98.93 9.99 -80.59
N VAL A 530 99.21 9.86 -79.28
CA VAL A 530 100.57 9.98 -78.72
C VAL A 530 101.50 8.90 -79.29
N SER A 531 101.01 7.66 -79.41
CA SER A 531 101.78 6.57 -80.03
C SER A 531 102.09 6.84 -81.51
N ALA A 532 101.13 7.40 -82.25
CA ALA A 532 101.31 7.78 -83.65
C ALA A 532 102.28 8.96 -83.80
N ALA A 533 102.17 9.99 -82.95
CA ALA A 533 103.11 11.11 -82.90
C ALA A 533 104.53 10.64 -82.57
N LEU A 534 104.67 9.71 -81.62
CA LEU A 534 105.96 9.10 -81.30
C LEU A 534 106.54 8.34 -82.49
N GLN A 535 105.73 7.58 -83.24
CA GLN A 535 106.18 6.93 -84.47
C GLN A 535 106.60 7.94 -85.54
N GLU A 536 105.89 9.05 -85.67
CA GLU A 536 106.23 10.09 -86.64
C GLU A 536 107.53 10.80 -86.26
N GLU A 537 107.74 11.12 -84.98
CA GLU A 537 109.04 11.60 -84.47
C GLU A 537 110.16 10.60 -84.70
N GLN A 538 109.89 9.29 -84.57
CA GLN A 538 110.87 8.25 -84.92
C GLN A 538 111.19 8.28 -86.42
N ARG A 539 110.18 8.42 -87.31
CA ARG A 539 110.39 8.55 -88.76
C ARG A 539 111.16 9.83 -89.11
N GLN A 540 110.83 10.96 -88.51
CA GLN A 540 111.55 12.22 -88.67
C GLN A 540 113.00 12.08 -88.20
N LYS A 541 113.24 11.47 -87.04
CA LYS A 541 114.59 11.18 -86.55
C LYS A 541 115.38 10.26 -87.48
N GLU A 542 114.73 9.28 -88.10
CA GLU A 542 115.37 8.45 -89.13
C GLU A 542 115.66 9.21 -90.42
N GLN A 543 114.76 10.06 -90.90
CA GLN A 543 114.98 10.94 -92.04
C GLN A 543 116.12 11.94 -91.78
N LEU A 544 116.16 12.55 -90.60
CA LEU A 544 117.26 13.40 -90.15
C LEU A 544 118.58 12.61 -90.06
N ARG A 545 118.54 11.35 -89.63
CA ARG A 545 119.74 10.48 -89.68
C ARG A 545 120.18 10.17 -91.11
N ARG A 546 119.27 9.99 -92.06
CA ARG A 546 119.60 9.75 -93.48
C ARG A 546 120.18 11.01 -94.13
N SER A 547 119.52 12.15 -94.01
CA SER A 547 120.03 13.44 -94.49
C SER A 547 121.36 13.81 -93.84
N LYS A 548 121.55 13.55 -92.55
CA LYS A 548 122.86 13.70 -91.89
C LYS A 548 123.93 12.84 -92.57
N LYS A 549 123.65 11.57 -92.87
CA LYS A 549 124.60 10.70 -93.59
C LYS A 549 124.89 11.20 -95.00
N GLU A 550 123.87 11.65 -95.73
CA GLU A 550 124.03 12.25 -97.07
C GLU A 550 124.87 13.53 -97.04
N LEU A 551 124.66 14.40 -96.05
CA LEU A 551 125.47 15.60 -95.83
C LEU A 551 126.91 15.25 -95.45
N GLU A 552 127.12 14.21 -94.62
CA GLU A 552 128.46 13.69 -94.32
C GLU A 552 129.14 13.11 -95.57
N GLU A 553 128.39 12.48 -96.48
CA GLU A 553 128.89 12.00 -97.77
C GLU A 553 129.20 13.15 -98.74
N GLN A 554 128.33 14.15 -98.83
CA GLN A 554 128.58 15.37 -99.61
C GLN A 554 129.82 16.09 -99.09
N LYS A 555 129.98 16.20 -97.77
CA LYS A 555 131.19 16.73 -97.14
C LYS A 555 132.41 15.91 -97.55
N ARG A 556 132.36 14.57 -97.47
CA ARG A 556 133.46 13.70 -97.95
C ARG A 556 133.77 13.89 -99.44
N LEU A 557 132.77 14.14 -100.28
CA LEU A 557 132.97 14.39 -101.71
C LEU A 557 133.59 15.77 -101.96
N LEU A 558 133.19 16.78 -101.20
CA LEU A 558 133.77 18.13 -101.22
C LEU A 558 135.21 18.14 -100.68
N ASP A 559 135.50 17.39 -99.62
CA ASP A 559 136.87 17.20 -99.11
C ASP A 559 137.76 16.54 -100.20
N LYS A 560 137.22 15.58 -100.96
CA LYS A 560 137.93 14.96 -102.10
C LYS A 560 138.11 15.90 -103.30
N SER A 561 137.20 16.84 -103.56
CA SER A 561 137.34 17.80 -104.66
C SER A 561 138.25 18.97 -104.28
N THR A 562 138.23 19.41 -103.03
CA THR A 562 139.21 20.37 -102.49
C THR A 562 140.62 19.79 -102.49
N GLU A 563 140.80 18.50 -102.14
CA GLU A 563 142.09 17.80 -102.29
C GLU A 563 142.58 17.67 -103.74
N LYS A 564 141.67 17.64 -104.72
CA LYS A 564 142.01 17.59 -106.17
C LYS A 564 142.35 18.96 -106.75
N LEU A 565 141.66 20.02 -106.31
CA LEU A 565 142.02 21.40 -106.65
C LEU A 565 143.34 21.84 -105.98
N ASN A 566 143.72 21.22 -104.86
CA ASN A 566 145.01 21.45 -104.20
C ASN A 566 146.21 20.71 -104.85
N LYS A 567 146.01 19.92 -105.93
CA LYS A 567 147.07 19.12 -106.58
C LYS A 567 147.53 19.59 -107.96
N GLU A 568 146.99 20.68 -108.53
CA GLU A 568 147.30 21.16 -109.89
C GLU A 568 147.84 22.61 -110.00
N VAL A 569 148.45 23.17 -108.95
CA VAL A 569 149.28 24.40 -109.04
C VAL A 569 150.58 24.18 -108.25
N GLY A 570 151.76 24.25 -108.91
CA GLY A 570 153.09 24.05 -108.30
C GLY A 570 153.75 25.33 -107.75
N ASP A 571 154.66 25.16 -106.78
CA ASP A 571 155.48 26.12 -105.98
C ASP A 571 156.35 27.15 -106.79
N PRO A 572 157.08 28.19 -106.25
CA PRO A 572 157.39 28.61 -104.83
C PRO A 572 157.47 30.16 -104.47
N ILE A 573 157.68 30.51 -103.17
CA ILE A 573 158.24 31.76 -102.48
C ILE A 573 157.39 33.08 -102.31
N PRO A 574 157.72 34.09 -101.42
CA PRO A 574 157.30 34.31 -100.00
C PRO A 574 156.60 35.66 -99.64
N GLY A 575 155.99 35.77 -98.43
CA GLY A 575 155.87 37.06 -97.66
C GLY A 575 154.49 37.50 -97.05
N ILE A 576 154.28 37.22 -95.74
CA ILE A 576 153.79 38.01 -94.54
C ILE A 576 153.16 39.44 -94.75
N PRO A 577 152.34 40.09 -93.86
CA PRO A 577 151.43 39.73 -92.71
C PRO A 577 150.00 40.40 -92.69
N GLY A 578 149.16 40.09 -91.67
CA GLY A 578 148.13 41.00 -91.07
C GLY A 578 146.80 40.31 -90.72
N GLU A 579 146.42 39.99 -89.44
CA GLU A 579 145.85 40.85 -88.36
C GLU A 579 144.55 41.60 -88.80
N LEU A 580 143.35 41.54 -88.18
CA LEU A 580 142.84 41.69 -86.79
C LEU A 580 141.37 41.17 -86.72
N GLY A 581 140.85 40.63 -85.61
CA GLY A 581 140.08 41.36 -84.55
C GLY A 581 138.57 41.49 -84.89
N GLY A 582 137.55 41.40 -84.03
CA GLY A 582 137.32 41.24 -82.59
C GLY A 582 135.78 41.10 -82.35
N ALA A 583 135.34 40.56 -81.20
CA ALA A 583 134.47 41.19 -80.16
C ALA A 583 133.17 41.89 -80.65
N GLY A 584 131.97 41.80 -80.04
CA GLY A 584 131.52 41.29 -78.74
C GLY A 584 130.08 41.79 -78.41
N VAL A 585 129.49 41.22 -77.34
CA VAL A 585 128.64 41.85 -76.29
C VAL A 585 127.15 42.28 -76.50
N GLY A 586 126.32 41.81 -75.54
CA GLY A 586 125.19 42.50 -74.85
C GLY A 586 123.85 42.61 -75.61
N ARG A 587 122.64 42.73 -75.04
CA ARG A 587 121.99 42.89 -73.71
C ARG A 587 120.48 42.58 -73.97
N GLU A 588 119.72 41.93 -73.08
CA GLU A 588 118.81 42.49 -72.04
C GLU A 588 117.79 43.57 -72.47
N LEU A 589 116.48 43.24 -72.35
CA LEU A 589 115.36 43.95 -71.70
C LEU A 589 113.99 43.68 -72.39
N GLY A 590 112.93 43.53 -71.58
CA GLY A 590 111.60 43.04 -71.97
C GLY A 590 110.57 44.09 -72.40
N TRP A 591 109.27 43.75 -72.31
CA TRP A 591 108.08 44.55 -71.92
C TRP A 591 106.78 43.86 -72.43
N ASP A 592 105.80 43.74 -71.52
CA ASP A 592 104.37 43.51 -71.79
C ASP A 592 103.71 44.71 -72.50
N ARG A 593 102.62 44.47 -73.26
CA ARG A 593 101.30 45.14 -73.13
C ARG A 593 100.41 45.02 -74.40
N MET A 594 99.18 44.54 -74.17
CA MET A 594 97.87 44.78 -74.80
C MET A 594 97.73 45.24 -76.26
N GLY A 595 96.79 44.58 -76.97
CA GLY A 595 95.52 45.23 -77.34
C GLY A 595 95.22 45.48 -78.82
N GLY A 596 94.24 44.74 -79.35
CA GLY A 596 93.00 45.32 -79.91
C GLY A 596 92.94 45.76 -81.38
N GLY A 597 91.89 45.29 -82.07
CA GLY A 597 91.31 45.85 -83.31
C GLY A 597 91.46 44.90 -84.52
N GLY A 598 90.44 44.44 -85.24
CA GLY A 598 89.05 44.88 -85.38
C GLY A 598 88.76 45.30 -86.83
N MET A 599 87.58 44.89 -87.34
CA MET A 599 86.96 45.15 -88.67
C MET A 599 87.42 44.16 -89.77
N GLY A 600 86.56 43.35 -90.40
CA GLY A 600 85.18 43.57 -90.88
C GLY A 600 85.25 43.74 -92.40
N GLY A 601 84.43 43.17 -93.27
CA GLY A 601 83.29 42.27 -93.23
C GLY A 601 82.98 41.90 -94.70
N ASP A 602 82.16 40.88 -94.91
CA ASP A 602 81.02 40.86 -95.86
C ASP A 602 80.59 39.42 -96.11
N GLY A 603 79.32 39.16 -95.84
CA GLY A 603 78.69 37.86 -95.95
C GLY A 603 78.09 37.60 -97.33
N ASN A 604 77.55 36.39 -97.50
CA ASN A 604 76.16 36.24 -97.88
C ASN A 604 75.64 34.83 -97.56
N ASP A 605 74.34 34.76 -97.35
CA ASP A 605 73.52 33.73 -96.74
C ASP A 605 73.44 32.36 -97.44
N GLY A 606 73.08 31.33 -96.67
CA GLY A 606 72.63 30.04 -97.22
C GLY A 606 72.47 28.92 -96.20
N MET A 607 71.29 28.85 -95.60
CA MET A 607 70.78 27.89 -94.61
C MET A 607 71.06 26.40 -94.87
N GLY A 608 71.07 25.62 -93.78
CA GLY A 608 70.33 24.34 -93.76
C GLY A 608 71.10 23.09 -93.33
N LEU A 609 71.13 22.86 -92.02
CA LEU A 609 70.96 21.57 -91.31
C LEU A 609 71.13 20.26 -92.11
N MET A 610 72.11 19.44 -91.69
CA MET A 610 71.89 18.02 -91.36
C MET A 610 73.20 17.36 -90.88
N GLY A 611 73.09 16.45 -89.92
CA GLY A 611 74.06 15.35 -89.82
C GLY A 611 74.65 15.03 -88.45
N LEU A 612 73.84 14.95 -87.39
CA LEU A 612 74.16 14.02 -86.29
C LEU A 612 73.90 12.60 -86.81
N LEU A 613 74.96 11.87 -87.13
CA LEU A 613 74.88 10.43 -87.39
C LEU A 613 75.68 9.66 -86.33
N GLY A 614 74.90 9.11 -85.39
CA GLY A 614 75.09 7.80 -84.78
C GLY A 614 76.14 7.74 -83.66
N TRP A 615 76.10 6.75 -82.80
CA TRP A 615 75.91 5.33 -83.13
C TRP A 615 75.16 4.52 -82.06
N ASN A 616 74.32 3.60 -82.54
CA ASN A 616 74.13 2.19 -82.15
C ASN A 616 74.40 1.71 -80.72
N VAL A 617 73.38 1.06 -80.16
CA VAL A 617 73.43 -0.27 -79.51
C VAL A 617 72.15 -0.96 -80.01
N MET A 618 72.13 -2.13 -80.65
CA MET A 618 72.60 -3.41 -80.15
C MET A 618 72.65 -4.41 -81.32
N GLY A 619 73.72 -5.18 -81.42
CA GLY A 619 73.85 -6.27 -82.38
C GLY A 619 73.15 -7.55 -81.94
N LEU A 620 72.97 -8.47 -82.88
CA LEU A 620 73.06 -9.90 -82.63
C LEU A 620 73.31 -10.68 -83.94
N MET A 621 74.51 -11.26 -83.99
CA MET A 621 74.90 -12.54 -84.63
C MET A 621 74.96 -12.70 -86.16
N GLY A 622 76.11 -13.19 -86.62
CA GLY A 622 76.24 -14.05 -87.81
C GLY A 622 77.38 -13.68 -88.77
N TRP A 623 78.61 -14.11 -88.47
CA TRP A 623 79.73 -14.14 -89.42
C TRP A 623 79.82 -15.53 -90.07
N ASP A 624 79.92 -15.55 -91.40
CA ASP A 624 80.56 -16.53 -92.30
C ASP A 624 80.15 -16.06 -93.72
N GLN A 625 80.96 -15.91 -94.76
CA GLN A 625 82.32 -16.30 -95.08
C GLN A 625 82.66 -15.57 -96.41
N TRP A 626 83.82 -14.88 -96.49
CA TRP A 626 84.37 -14.34 -97.74
C TRP A 626 85.33 -15.36 -98.34
N ASP A 627 85.32 -15.54 -99.67
CA ASP A 627 86.48 -15.21 -100.50
C ASP A 627 86.24 -15.48 -101.99
N GLY A 628 86.89 -14.68 -102.85
CA GLY A 628 87.12 -15.07 -104.24
C GLY A 628 87.23 -13.94 -105.26
N MET A 629 88.27 -13.11 -105.13
CA MET A 629 88.67 -12.08 -106.09
C MET A 629 88.88 -12.59 -107.54
N GLY A 630 88.48 -11.78 -108.52
CA GLY A 630 89.48 -11.09 -109.34
C GLY A 630 89.46 -11.25 -110.87
N TRP A 631 89.89 -10.15 -111.50
CA TRP A 631 90.75 -10.00 -112.68
C TRP A 631 90.22 -9.10 -113.84
N MET A 632 91.07 -8.10 -114.11
CA MET A 632 90.98 -6.88 -114.93
C MET A 632 91.14 -7.06 -116.45
N GLY A 633 90.89 -5.99 -117.24
CA GLY A 633 91.46 -5.79 -118.59
C GLY A 633 90.67 -4.85 -119.55
N ILE A 634 90.61 -3.51 -119.37
CA ILE A 634 91.20 -2.35 -120.13
C ILE A 634 91.08 -2.36 -121.72
N PRO A 635 91.19 -1.22 -122.47
CA PRO A 635 90.13 -0.32 -122.98
C PRO A 635 90.22 -0.03 -124.52
N LEU A 636 89.37 0.85 -125.12
CA LEU A 636 89.74 1.90 -126.10
C LEU A 636 88.54 2.55 -126.86
N LEU A 637 88.58 3.91 -126.91
CA LEU A 637 88.13 4.86 -127.97
C LEU A 637 86.63 5.25 -128.15
N LEU A 638 86.28 6.41 -127.57
CA LEU A 638 85.52 7.61 -128.05
C LEU A 638 84.83 7.61 -129.44
N PRO A 639 83.82 8.48 -129.76
CA PRO A 639 83.23 9.59 -128.99
C PRO A 639 81.68 9.82 -129.06
N LYS A 640 81.15 10.40 -127.96
CA LYS A 640 80.08 11.44 -127.81
C LYS A 640 78.87 11.49 -128.77
N VAL A 641 77.68 11.21 -128.21
CA VAL A 641 76.50 12.11 -128.23
C VAL A 641 75.81 12.02 -126.85
N THR A 642 75.47 13.16 -126.26
CA THR A 642 74.97 13.36 -124.89
C THR A 642 73.50 12.93 -124.69
N LEU A 643 73.26 12.04 -123.71
CA LEU A 643 71.96 11.72 -123.10
C LEU A 643 71.77 12.54 -121.78
N PRO A 644 70.53 12.84 -121.34
CA PRO A 644 70.28 13.45 -120.03
C PRO A 644 70.63 12.49 -118.88
N HIS A 645 71.03 13.06 -117.74
CA HIS A 645 71.76 12.40 -116.66
C HIS A 645 71.01 11.26 -115.91
N PRO A 646 71.68 10.14 -115.55
CA PRO A 646 71.13 9.06 -114.71
C PRO A 646 70.81 9.48 -113.26
N LYS A 647 71.46 10.54 -112.75
CA LYS A 647 71.20 11.06 -111.38
C LYS A 647 69.79 11.63 -111.22
N SER A 648 69.22 12.26 -112.25
CA SER A 648 67.86 12.82 -112.18
C SER A 648 66.78 11.74 -112.05
N HIS A 649 66.97 10.59 -112.70
CA HIS A 649 66.07 9.45 -112.57
C HIS A 649 66.19 8.77 -111.20
N GLN A 650 67.42 8.69 -110.66
CA GLN A 650 67.64 8.13 -109.33
C GLN A 650 67.05 9.00 -108.21
N ASP A 651 67.16 10.33 -108.32
CA ASP A 651 66.56 11.25 -107.34
C ASP A 651 65.03 11.25 -107.41
N LYS A 652 64.44 11.08 -108.60
CA LYS A 652 62.98 10.89 -108.75
C LYS A 652 62.52 9.56 -108.14
N SER A 653 63.28 8.48 -108.31
CA SER A 653 62.97 7.18 -107.69
C SER A 653 62.96 7.27 -106.17
N LYS A 654 63.98 7.90 -105.57
CA LYS A 654 64.06 8.09 -104.12
C LYS A 654 62.95 8.98 -103.58
N ARG A 655 62.55 10.02 -104.32
CA ARG A 655 61.41 10.87 -103.94
C ARG A 655 60.10 10.08 -103.96
N LEU A 656 59.87 9.27 -104.99
CA LEU A 656 58.69 8.40 -105.08
C LEU A 656 58.68 7.30 -104.00
N GLU A 657 59.85 6.79 -103.58
CA GLU A 657 59.95 5.85 -102.45
C GLU A 657 59.54 6.50 -101.13
N VAL A 658 60.01 7.73 -100.86
CA VAL A 658 59.61 8.48 -99.66
C VAL A 658 58.12 8.82 -99.68
N GLU A 659 57.60 9.30 -100.81
CA GLU A 659 56.16 9.58 -100.96
C GLU A 659 55.33 8.29 -100.76
N LEU A 660 55.79 7.15 -101.27
CA LEU A 660 55.11 5.86 -101.07
C LEU A 660 55.15 5.41 -99.60
N ASP A 661 56.26 5.61 -98.89
CA ASP A 661 56.38 5.27 -97.47
C ASP A 661 55.56 6.23 -96.59
N GLU A 662 55.48 7.51 -96.94
CA GLU A 662 54.56 8.46 -96.32
C GLU A 662 53.09 8.05 -96.53
N GLU A 663 52.70 7.67 -97.75
CA GLU A 663 51.35 7.18 -98.04
C GLU A 663 51.04 5.83 -97.35
N ARG A 664 52.04 4.97 -97.13
CA ARG A 664 51.87 3.76 -96.30
C ARG A 664 51.59 4.13 -94.85
N SER A 665 52.35 5.07 -94.30
CA SER A 665 52.14 5.56 -92.93
C SER A 665 50.76 6.23 -92.76
N THR A 666 50.30 7.01 -93.73
CA THR A 666 48.95 7.61 -93.69
C THR A 666 47.87 6.53 -93.73
N VAL A 667 48.00 5.51 -94.58
CA VAL A 667 47.08 4.37 -94.65
C VAL A 667 47.06 3.58 -93.34
N GLU A 668 48.20 3.35 -92.70
CA GLU A 668 48.29 2.68 -91.39
C GLU A 668 47.55 3.47 -90.30
N LEU A 669 47.78 4.79 -90.20
CA LEU A 669 47.09 5.66 -89.24
C LEU A 669 45.58 5.72 -89.49
N LEU A 670 45.14 5.76 -90.76
CA LEU A 670 43.73 5.69 -91.12
C LEU A 670 43.14 4.33 -90.73
N THR A 671 43.87 3.24 -90.93
CA THR A 671 43.45 1.89 -90.55
C THR A 671 43.31 1.76 -89.03
N GLU A 672 44.25 2.29 -88.24
CA GLU A 672 44.12 2.34 -86.79
C GLU A 672 42.90 3.17 -86.34
N ARG A 673 42.65 4.31 -86.98
CA ARG A 673 41.46 5.14 -86.68
C ARG A 673 40.16 4.41 -87.00
N ILE A 674 40.11 3.68 -88.12
CA ILE A 674 38.97 2.84 -88.50
C ILE A 674 38.79 1.72 -87.48
N ASN A 675 39.86 1.05 -87.04
CA ASN A 675 39.79 0.01 -86.02
C ASN A 675 39.28 0.54 -84.68
N ARG A 676 39.81 1.67 -84.18
CA ARG A 676 39.30 2.32 -82.96
C ARG A 676 37.81 2.69 -83.08
N SER A 677 37.40 3.23 -84.23
CA SER A 677 35.99 3.54 -84.47
C SER A 677 35.12 2.29 -84.52
N ARG A 678 35.64 1.18 -85.05
CA ARG A 678 34.95 -0.11 -85.08
C ARG A 678 34.78 -0.67 -83.67
N ASP A 679 35.83 -0.66 -82.85
CA ASP A 679 35.79 -1.12 -81.46
C ASP A 679 34.80 -0.29 -80.63
N GLN A 680 34.76 1.03 -80.84
CA GLN A 680 33.75 1.92 -80.22
C GLN A 680 32.33 1.55 -80.65
N ILE A 681 32.10 1.23 -81.92
CA ILE A 681 30.78 0.78 -82.41
C ILE A 681 30.41 -0.58 -81.81
N GLU A 682 31.35 -1.51 -81.70
CA GLU A 682 31.12 -2.83 -81.10
C GLU A 682 30.83 -2.71 -79.59
N GLN A 683 31.52 -1.83 -78.87
CA GLN A 683 31.25 -1.51 -77.47
C GLN A 683 29.83 -0.91 -77.30
N LEU A 684 29.47 0.12 -78.06
CA LEU A 684 28.13 0.73 -77.99
C LEU A 684 27.01 -0.27 -78.34
N ARG A 685 27.28 -1.22 -79.24
CA ARG A 685 26.34 -2.32 -79.55
C ARG A 685 26.17 -3.27 -78.37
N ALA A 686 27.26 -3.61 -77.67
CA ALA A 686 27.20 -4.45 -76.48
C ALA A 686 26.42 -3.76 -75.34
N GLU A 687 26.71 -2.48 -75.09
CA GLU A 687 25.99 -1.66 -74.10
C GLU A 687 24.49 -1.56 -74.44
N LEU A 688 24.14 -1.34 -75.71
CA LEU A 688 22.74 -1.31 -76.15
C LEU A 688 22.03 -2.66 -75.95
N LEU A 689 22.72 -3.79 -76.17
CA LEU A 689 22.16 -5.11 -75.93
C LEU A 689 21.96 -5.37 -74.43
N GLN A 690 22.91 -4.96 -73.60
CA GLN A 690 22.80 -5.04 -72.15
C GLN A 690 21.61 -4.20 -71.65
N GLU A 691 21.45 -2.98 -72.15
CA GLU A 691 20.34 -2.10 -71.77
C GLU A 691 18.97 -2.64 -72.22
N ARG A 692 18.92 -3.32 -73.37
CA ARG A 692 17.70 -4.02 -73.80
C ARG A 692 17.35 -5.19 -72.88
N SER A 693 18.35 -5.94 -72.41
CA SER A 693 18.13 -7.04 -71.48
C SER A 693 17.69 -6.54 -70.09
N SER A 694 18.35 -5.51 -69.55
CA SER A 694 17.96 -4.91 -68.26
C SER A 694 16.54 -4.34 -68.31
N ARG A 695 16.17 -3.68 -69.42
CA ARG A 695 14.81 -3.20 -69.63
C ARG A 695 13.78 -4.35 -69.66
N GLN A 696 14.10 -5.46 -70.31
CA GLN A 696 13.19 -6.62 -70.38
C GLN A 696 12.96 -7.23 -68.99
N ASP A 697 14.01 -7.33 -68.16
CA ASP A 697 13.91 -7.81 -66.79
C ASP A 697 13.02 -6.88 -65.94
N LEU A 698 13.22 -5.57 -66.05
CA LEU A 698 12.38 -4.56 -65.36
C LEU A 698 10.91 -4.60 -65.81
N GLU A 699 10.65 -4.86 -67.10
CA GLU A 699 9.28 -5.04 -67.60
C GLU A 699 8.62 -6.31 -67.01
N CYS A 700 9.38 -7.39 -66.81
CA CYS A 700 8.89 -8.60 -66.14
C CYS A 700 8.57 -8.35 -64.66
N ASP A 701 9.45 -7.66 -63.93
CA ASP A 701 9.24 -7.31 -62.52
C ASP A 701 8.03 -6.40 -62.34
N LYS A 702 7.86 -5.40 -63.23
CA LYS A 702 6.70 -4.52 -63.23
C LYS A 702 5.39 -5.30 -63.33
N VAL A 703 5.29 -6.24 -64.27
CA VAL A 703 4.07 -7.05 -64.45
C VAL A 703 3.80 -7.93 -63.21
N SER A 704 4.85 -8.46 -62.59
CA SER A 704 4.74 -9.24 -61.33
C SER A 704 4.19 -8.39 -60.19
N LEU A 705 4.74 -7.18 -59.99
CA LEU A 705 4.30 -6.23 -58.96
C LEU A 705 2.88 -5.71 -59.19
N GLU A 706 2.48 -5.48 -60.44
CA GLU A 706 1.10 -5.10 -60.79
C GLU A 706 0.10 -6.21 -60.42
N ARG A 707 0.47 -7.47 -60.67
CA ARG A 707 -0.35 -8.63 -60.27
C ARG A 707 -0.47 -8.74 -58.75
N GLN A 708 0.63 -8.62 -58.01
CA GLN A 708 0.61 -8.65 -56.54
C GLN A 708 -0.24 -7.52 -55.96
N ASN A 709 -0.11 -6.30 -56.49
CA ASN A 709 -0.93 -5.17 -56.05
C ASN A 709 -2.43 -5.40 -56.31
N LYS A 710 -2.79 -6.01 -57.44
CA LYS A 710 -4.18 -6.37 -57.74
C LYS A 710 -4.72 -7.40 -56.75
N GLU A 711 -3.92 -8.38 -56.38
CA GLU A 711 -4.28 -9.39 -55.38
C GLU A 711 -4.45 -8.77 -53.98
N LEU A 712 -3.52 -7.91 -53.55
CA LEU A 712 -3.61 -7.20 -52.27
C LEU A 712 -4.84 -6.29 -52.21
N LYS A 713 -5.16 -5.57 -53.29
CA LYS A 713 -6.39 -4.77 -53.37
C LYS A 713 -7.65 -5.64 -53.25
N ASN A 714 -7.67 -6.80 -53.90
CA ASN A 714 -8.80 -7.72 -53.78
C ASN A 714 -8.93 -8.31 -52.36
N ARG A 715 -7.81 -8.65 -51.70
CA ARG A 715 -7.79 -9.12 -50.31
C ARG A 715 -8.28 -8.03 -49.35
N LEU A 716 -7.82 -6.79 -49.54
CA LEU A 716 -8.27 -5.64 -48.76
C LEU A 716 -9.77 -5.43 -48.93
N ALA A 717 -10.28 -5.37 -50.16
CA ALA A 717 -11.71 -5.23 -50.44
C ALA A 717 -12.55 -6.36 -49.84
N SER A 718 -12.04 -7.60 -49.84
CA SER A 718 -12.71 -8.74 -49.17
C SER A 718 -12.73 -8.58 -47.65
N SER A 719 -11.66 -8.08 -47.04
CA SER A 719 -11.59 -7.85 -45.59
C SER A 719 -12.42 -6.65 -45.13
N GLU A 720 -12.49 -5.59 -45.96
CA GLU A 720 -13.33 -4.43 -45.72
C GLU A 720 -14.82 -4.78 -45.91
N GLY A 721 -15.15 -5.62 -46.90
CA GLY A 721 -16.51 -6.17 -47.07
C GLY A 721 -16.99 -7.06 -45.92
N GLN A 722 -16.06 -7.55 -45.08
CA GLN A 722 -16.35 -8.39 -43.92
C GLN A 722 -16.72 -7.59 -42.65
N HIS A 723 -16.72 -6.25 -42.69
CA HIS A 723 -17.21 -5.38 -41.59
C HIS A 723 -18.75 -5.41 -41.38
N ARG A 724 -19.46 -6.39 -41.95
CA ARG A 724 -20.93 -6.53 -41.88
C ARG A 724 -21.46 -7.27 -40.65
N SER A 725 -20.84 -7.12 -39.48
CA SER A 725 -21.44 -7.57 -38.21
C SER A 725 -21.49 -6.49 -37.15
N SER A 726 -21.60 -5.20 -37.53
CA SER A 726 -21.74 -4.11 -36.55
C SER A 726 -22.96 -4.29 -35.63
N SER A 727 -24.04 -4.93 -36.10
CA SER A 727 -25.20 -5.26 -35.27
C SER A 727 -24.85 -6.29 -34.19
N ASN A 728 -24.09 -7.32 -34.53
CA ASN A 728 -23.69 -8.35 -33.57
C ASN A 728 -22.65 -7.81 -32.61
N VAL A 729 -21.73 -6.96 -33.08
CA VAL A 729 -20.76 -6.26 -32.22
C VAL A 729 -21.48 -5.32 -31.26
N SER A 730 -22.42 -4.50 -31.74
CA SER A 730 -23.22 -3.61 -30.87
C SER A 730 -24.09 -4.38 -29.87
N GLN A 731 -24.65 -5.53 -30.27
CA GLN A 731 -25.41 -6.41 -29.37
C GLN A 731 -24.52 -7.10 -28.33
N LEU A 732 -23.30 -7.48 -28.73
CA LEU A 732 -22.31 -8.03 -27.80
C LEU A 732 -21.82 -6.95 -26.84
N GLU A 733 -21.60 -5.72 -27.30
CA GLU A 733 -21.22 -4.56 -26.50
C GLU A 733 -22.32 -4.21 -25.48
N SER A 734 -23.58 -4.11 -25.90
CA SER A 734 -24.70 -3.84 -24.97
C SER A 734 -24.85 -4.96 -23.94
N ARG A 735 -24.68 -6.22 -24.36
CA ARG A 735 -24.72 -7.37 -23.45
C ARG A 735 -23.52 -7.39 -22.50
N LEU A 736 -22.37 -6.89 -22.93
CA LEU A 736 -21.18 -6.72 -22.09
C LEU A 736 -21.43 -5.64 -21.02
N GLU A 737 -22.03 -4.52 -21.40
CA GLU A 737 -22.42 -3.44 -20.47
C GLU A 737 -23.47 -3.94 -19.45
N GLU A 738 -24.52 -4.63 -19.90
CA GLU A 738 -25.53 -5.23 -19.00
C GLU A 738 -24.93 -6.24 -18.02
N LEU A 739 -24.00 -7.09 -18.49
CA LEU A 739 -23.30 -8.04 -17.64
C LEU A 739 -22.35 -7.34 -16.65
N GLN A 740 -21.69 -6.25 -17.07
CA GLN A 740 -20.87 -5.44 -16.18
C GLN A 740 -21.70 -4.75 -15.10
N GLU A 741 -22.86 -4.19 -15.43
CA GLU A 741 -23.75 -3.58 -14.44
C GLU A 741 -24.29 -4.59 -13.44
N ARG A 742 -24.69 -5.78 -13.91
CA ARG A 742 -25.14 -6.89 -13.03
C ARG A 742 -24.01 -7.35 -12.11
N LEU A 743 -22.80 -7.51 -12.63
CA LEU A 743 -21.64 -7.86 -11.81
C LEU A 743 -21.38 -6.82 -10.73
N GLN A 744 -21.42 -5.53 -11.07
CA GLN A 744 -21.26 -4.46 -10.08
C GLN A 744 -22.38 -4.45 -9.04
N ALA A 745 -23.62 -4.75 -9.42
CA ALA A 745 -24.73 -4.87 -8.48
C ALA A 745 -24.51 -6.05 -7.52
N GLU A 746 -24.13 -7.22 -8.03
CA GLU A 746 -23.78 -8.39 -7.21
C GLU A 746 -22.59 -8.13 -6.29
N GLU A 747 -21.58 -7.38 -6.74
CA GLU A 747 -20.45 -6.97 -5.90
C GLU A 747 -20.89 -6.06 -4.74
N ARG A 748 -21.81 -5.12 -5.00
CA ARG A 748 -22.40 -4.28 -3.96
C ARG A 748 -23.19 -5.12 -2.96
N GLU A 749 -24.05 -6.03 -3.43
CA GLU A 749 -24.83 -6.93 -2.58
C GLU A 749 -23.94 -7.88 -1.77
N LYS A 750 -22.91 -8.47 -2.39
CA LYS A 750 -21.89 -9.28 -1.70
C LYS A 750 -21.22 -8.50 -0.58
N ASN A 751 -20.87 -7.23 -0.80
CA ASN A 751 -20.27 -6.40 0.24
C ASN A 751 -21.23 -6.11 1.39
N VAL A 752 -22.52 -5.90 1.10
CA VAL A 752 -23.57 -5.76 2.12
C VAL A 752 -23.72 -7.06 2.91
N LEU A 753 -23.81 -8.22 2.25
CA LEU A 753 -23.90 -9.54 2.88
C LEU A 753 -22.65 -9.89 3.71
N LEU A 754 -21.45 -9.54 3.24
CA LEU A 754 -20.23 -9.70 4.03
C LEU A 754 -20.25 -8.83 5.29
N SER A 755 -20.77 -7.61 5.18
CA SER A 755 -20.91 -6.72 6.34
C SER A 755 -21.93 -7.23 7.36
N SER A 756 -23.05 -7.81 6.90
CA SER A 756 -24.07 -8.40 7.78
C SER A 756 -23.57 -9.71 8.39
N ASN A 757 -22.86 -10.55 7.62
CA ASN A 757 -22.25 -11.77 8.12
C ASN A 757 -21.22 -11.47 9.22
N ARG A 758 -20.33 -10.48 9.03
CA ARG A 758 -19.41 -10.04 10.09
C ARG A 758 -20.13 -9.57 11.35
N LYS A 759 -21.31 -8.95 11.24
CA LYS A 759 -22.13 -8.58 12.41
C LYS A 759 -22.72 -9.81 13.09
N LEU A 760 -23.23 -10.77 12.31
CA LEU A 760 -23.75 -12.03 12.84
C LEU A 760 -22.65 -12.88 13.51
N GLU A 761 -21.45 -12.94 12.93
CA GLU A 761 -20.30 -13.62 13.53
C GLU A 761 -19.92 -13.00 14.89
N ARG A 762 -19.94 -11.67 15.00
CA ARG A 762 -19.74 -10.98 16.29
C ARG A 762 -20.84 -11.34 17.28
N LYS A 763 -22.10 -11.34 16.84
CA LYS A 763 -23.24 -11.71 17.68
C LYS A 763 -23.14 -13.16 18.19
N VAL A 764 -22.69 -14.08 17.34
CA VAL A 764 -22.46 -15.47 17.73
C VAL A 764 -21.34 -15.57 18.76
N LYS A 765 -20.23 -14.83 18.59
CA LYS A 765 -19.14 -14.79 19.58
C LYS A 765 -19.60 -14.22 20.91
N GLU A 766 -20.33 -13.10 20.90
CA GLU A 766 -20.92 -12.51 22.11
C GLU A 766 -21.84 -13.50 22.83
N LEU A 767 -22.76 -14.16 22.11
CA LEU A 767 -23.66 -15.15 22.70
C LEU A 767 -22.90 -16.38 23.22
N THR A 768 -21.80 -16.77 22.58
CA THR A 768 -20.94 -17.87 23.05
C THR A 768 -20.29 -17.51 24.37
N ILE A 769 -19.73 -16.30 24.49
CA ILE A 769 -19.14 -15.80 25.74
C ILE A 769 -20.20 -15.72 26.85
N GLN A 770 -21.39 -15.18 26.55
CA GLN A 770 -22.50 -15.13 27.51
C GLN A 770 -22.90 -16.51 28.03
N ILE A 771 -22.97 -17.52 27.15
CA ILE A 771 -23.27 -18.90 27.57
C ILE A 771 -22.18 -19.46 28.48
N ASP A 772 -20.90 -19.20 28.18
CA ASP A 772 -19.80 -19.68 29.02
C ASP A 772 -19.76 -18.97 30.38
N ASP A 773 -20.08 -17.67 30.44
CA ASP A 773 -20.24 -16.93 31.70
C ASP A 773 -21.42 -17.44 32.54
N GLU A 774 -22.55 -17.73 31.90
CA GLU A 774 -23.71 -18.34 32.58
C GLU A 774 -23.36 -19.73 33.13
N ARG A 775 -22.64 -20.55 32.36
CA ARG A 775 -22.13 -21.85 32.82
C ARG A 775 -21.20 -21.70 34.01
N GLN A 776 -20.31 -20.72 34.00
CA GLN A 776 -19.42 -20.45 35.13
C GLN A 776 -20.20 -19.98 36.35
N ASN A 777 -21.20 -19.12 36.17
CA ASN A 777 -22.08 -18.65 37.25
C ASN A 777 -22.88 -19.78 37.88
N VAL A 778 -23.47 -20.66 37.07
CA VAL A 778 -24.18 -21.86 37.56
C VAL A 778 -23.23 -22.78 38.32
N THR A 779 -21.99 -22.92 37.84
CA THR A 779 -20.95 -23.70 38.54
C THR A 779 -20.61 -23.08 39.89
N ASN A 780 -20.40 -21.76 39.95
CA ASN A 780 -20.12 -21.04 41.19
C ASN A 780 -21.29 -21.13 42.19
N GLN A 781 -22.54 -20.99 41.73
CA GLN A 781 -23.74 -21.16 42.58
C GLN A 781 -23.85 -22.58 43.11
N LYS A 782 -23.60 -23.59 42.26
CA LYS A 782 -23.56 -25.00 42.67
C LYS A 782 -22.50 -25.23 43.76
N ASP A 783 -21.32 -24.63 43.63
CA ASP A 783 -20.24 -24.76 44.62
C ASP A 783 -20.60 -24.06 45.94
N GLN A 784 -21.22 -22.87 45.90
CA GLN A 784 -21.73 -22.18 47.09
C GLN A 784 -22.81 -23.00 47.81
N LEU A 785 -23.78 -23.54 47.06
CA LEU A 785 -24.80 -24.43 47.62
C LEU A 785 -24.17 -25.70 48.19
N SER A 786 -23.15 -26.27 47.53
CA SER A 786 -22.40 -27.41 48.05
C SER A 786 -21.70 -27.10 49.37
N LEU A 787 -21.09 -25.92 49.50
CA LEU A 787 -20.49 -25.46 50.75
C LEU A 787 -21.54 -25.24 51.85
N ARG A 788 -22.69 -24.64 51.53
CA ARG A 788 -23.79 -24.44 52.48
C ARG A 788 -24.38 -25.77 52.95
N VAL A 789 -24.55 -26.73 52.04
CA VAL A 789 -24.96 -28.11 52.39
C VAL A 789 -23.93 -28.76 53.31
N LYS A 790 -22.63 -28.61 53.05
CA LYS A 790 -21.57 -29.13 53.95
C LYS A 790 -21.60 -28.46 55.33
N ALA A 791 -21.89 -27.16 55.41
CA ALA A 791 -22.01 -26.44 56.67
C ALA A 791 -23.24 -26.88 57.47
N LEU A 792 -24.40 -26.98 56.81
CA LEU A 792 -25.63 -27.48 57.44
C LEU A 792 -25.47 -28.92 57.93
N LYS A 793 -24.79 -29.79 57.18
CA LYS A 793 -24.47 -31.14 57.65
C LYS A 793 -23.68 -31.13 58.96
N ARG A 794 -22.63 -30.30 59.05
CA ARG A 794 -21.86 -30.15 60.31
C ARG A 794 -22.71 -29.65 61.47
N GLN A 795 -23.61 -28.70 61.23
CA GLN A 795 -24.53 -28.22 62.28
C GLN A 795 -25.50 -29.32 62.75
N VAL A 796 -25.96 -30.16 61.83
CA VAL A 796 -26.77 -31.34 62.17
C VAL A 796 -25.93 -32.32 63.00
N ASP A 797 -24.72 -32.65 62.57
CA ASP A 797 -23.82 -33.53 63.31
C ASP A 797 -23.52 -32.99 64.74
N GLU A 798 -23.27 -31.69 64.89
CA GLU A 798 -23.05 -31.01 66.18
C GLU A 798 -24.30 -31.05 67.08
N ALA A 799 -25.49 -30.86 66.51
CA ALA A 799 -26.75 -30.95 67.24
C ALA A 799 -27.05 -32.40 67.68
N GLU A 800 -26.73 -33.38 66.83
CA GLU A 800 -26.84 -34.81 67.15
C GLU A 800 -25.90 -35.17 68.32
N GLU A 801 -24.64 -34.71 68.31
CA GLU A 801 -23.72 -34.90 69.43
C GLU A 801 -24.21 -34.25 70.74
N GLU A 802 -24.86 -33.08 70.67
CA GLU A 802 -25.42 -32.42 71.84
C GLU A 802 -26.67 -33.15 72.37
N ILE A 803 -27.51 -33.68 71.48
CA ILE A 803 -28.60 -34.58 71.85
C ILE A 803 -28.05 -35.81 72.57
N GLU A 804 -27.00 -36.45 72.04
CA GLU A 804 -26.36 -37.59 72.69
C GLU A 804 -25.80 -37.23 74.08
N ARG A 805 -25.20 -36.04 74.26
CA ARG A 805 -24.77 -35.54 75.58
C ARG A 805 -25.94 -35.38 76.53
N LEU A 806 -27.01 -34.71 76.10
CA LEU A 806 -28.19 -34.47 76.93
C LEU A 806 -28.91 -35.77 77.29
N GLU A 807 -28.99 -36.72 76.36
CA GLU A 807 -29.51 -38.06 76.64
C GLU A 807 -28.64 -38.81 77.65
N GLY A 808 -27.31 -38.71 77.54
CA GLY A 808 -26.38 -39.26 78.52
C GLY A 808 -26.58 -38.66 79.91
N ALA A 809 -26.74 -37.33 80.00
CA ALA A 809 -27.01 -36.63 81.25
C ALA A 809 -28.37 -37.01 81.85
N ARG A 810 -29.42 -37.09 81.01
CA ARG A 810 -30.75 -37.54 81.41
C ARG A 810 -30.71 -38.96 81.97
N LYS A 811 -30.03 -39.90 81.28
CA LYS A 811 -29.89 -41.28 81.75
C LYS A 811 -29.19 -41.36 83.11
N LYS A 812 -28.13 -40.56 83.33
CA LYS A 812 -27.46 -40.46 84.64
C LYS A 812 -28.36 -39.90 85.73
N ALA A 813 -29.03 -38.78 85.47
CA ALA A 813 -29.97 -38.19 86.43
C ALA A 813 -31.13 -39.13 86.76
N GLN A 814 -31.57 -39.93 85.78
CA GLN A 814 -32.59 -40.94 85.97
C GLN A 814 -32.10 -42.11 86.84
N GLN A 815 -30.86 -42.57 86.63
CA GLN A 815 -30.22 -43.56 87.53
C GLN A 815 -30.06 -43.01 88.96
N GLU A 816 -29.60 -41.77 89.13
CA GLU A 816 -29.49 -41.14 90.45
C GLU A 816 -30.87 -41.02 91.12
N LEU A 817 -31.93 -40.70 90.38
CA LEU A 817 -33.29 -40.67 90.90
C LEU A 817 -33.76 -42.07 91.34
N GLU A 818 -33.50 -43.10 90.53
CA GLU A 818 -33.80 -44.49 90.86
C GLU A 818 -33.04 -44.93 92.13
N GLU A 819 -31.75 -44.60 92.25
CA GLU A 819 -30.95 -44.85 93.46
C GLU A 819 -31.52 -44.12 94.69
N GLN A 820 -31.94 -42.86 94.55
CA GLN A 820 -32.61 -42.12 95.64
C GLN A 820 -33.98 -42.73 96.01
N GLN A 821 -34.72 -43.24 95.03
CA GLN A 821 -35.98 -43.96 95.26
C GLN A 821 -35.73 -45.26 96.01
N GLU A 822 -34.74 -46.06 95.62
CA GLU A 822 -34.34 -47.27 96.34
C GLU A 822 -33.90 -46.97 97.77
N LEU A 823 -33.11 -45.90 97.98
CA LEU A 823 -32.72 -45.45 99.32
C LEU A 823 -33.94 -45.01 100.14
N ASN A 824 -34.88 -44.27 99.56
CA ASN A 824 -36.12 -43.89 100.22
C ASN A 824 -36.97 -45.12 100.56
N GLU A 825 -37.07 -46.10 99.68
CA GLU A 825 -37.76 -47.36 99.96
C GLU A 825 -37.09 -48.13 101.10
N GLN A 826 -35.75 -48.19 101.12
CA GLN A 826 -35.00 -48.79 102.23
C GLN A 826 -35.27 -48.05 103.55
N LEU A 827 -35.26 -46.72 103.56
CA LEU A 827 -35.60 -45.91 104.73
C LEU A 827 -37.05 -46.11 105.17
N HIS A 828 -37.98 -46.14 104.23
CA HIS A 828 -39.40 -46.37 104.50
C HIS A 828 -39.64 -47.79 105.05
N ASN A 829 -38.93 -48.79 104.55
CA ASN A 829 -38.94 -50.15 105.09
C ASN A 829 -38.36 -50.22 106.50
N ARG A 830 -37.30 -49.46 106.79
CA ARG A 830 -36.75 -49.30 108.14
C ARG A 830 -37.74 -48.61 109.08
N LEU A 831 -38.37 -47.52 108.64
CA LEU A 831 -39.43 -46.84 109.40
C LEU A 831 -40.57 -47.80 109.72
N LYS A 832 -41.08 -48.54 108.73
CA LYS A 832 -42.08 -49.59 108.94
C LYS A 832 -41.62 -50.69 109.89
N ALA A 833 -40.34 -51.08 109.84
CA ALA A 833 -39.79 -52.05 110.79
C ALA A 833 -39.77 -51.48 112.22
N MET A 834 -39.32 -50.23 112.38
CA MET A 834 -39.31 -49.52 113.67
C MET A 834 -40.72 -49.28 114.21
N GLU A 835 -41.70 -48.94 113.36
CA GLU A 835 -43.11 -48.84 113.71
C GLU A 835 -43.67 -50.19 114.16
N LYS A 836 -43.35 -51.29 113.46
CA LYS A 836 -43.73 -52.64 113.90
C LYS A 836 -43.07 -53.04 115.21
N GLU A 837 -41.84 -52.61 115.47
CA GLU A 837 -41.18 -52.81 116.76
C GLU A 837 -41.81 -51.96 117.87
N ALA A 838 -42.15 -50.71 117.59
CA ALA A 838 -42.86 -49.81 118.49
C ALA A 838 -44.28 -50.34 118.79
N TRP A 839 -45.00 -50.85 117.79
CA TRP A 839 -46.29 -51.51 117.96
C TRP A 839 -46.15 -52.80 118.79
N ARG A 840 -45.13 -53.63 118.54
CA ARG A 840 -44.85 -54.81 119.39
C ARG A 840 -44.50 -54.43 120.83
N LYS A 841 -43.77 -53.33 121.06
CA LYS A 841 -43.49 -52.78 122.40
C LYS A 841 -44.75 -52.22 123.06
N SER A 842 -45.60 -51.52 122.31
CA SER A 842 -46.91 -51.02 122.76
C SER A 842 -47.86 -52.17 123.12
N VAL A 843 -47.93 -53.24 122.33
CA VAL A 843 -48.71 -54.45 122.65
C VAL A 843 -48.15 -55.19 123.88
N ARG A 844 -46.82 -55.21 124.06
CA ARG A 844 -46.20 -55.71 125.31
C ARG A 844 -46.52 -54.80 126.50
N SER A 845 -46.53 -53.49 126.32
CA SER A 845 -46.94 -52.50 127.33
C SER A 845 -48.43 -52.58 127.65
N ALA A 846 -49.28 -52.91 126.68
CA ALA A 846 -50.73 -53.13 126.84
C ALA A 846 -51.01 -54.46 127.56
N ALA A 847 -50.17 -55.48 127.36
CA ALA A 847 -50.21 -56.70 128.15
C ALA A 847 -49.72 -56.49 129.60
N ASP A 848 -48.83 -55.53 129.85
CA ASP A 848 -48.29 -55.17 131.18
C ASP A 848 -49.13 -54.12 131.93
N SER A 849 -50.06 -53.44 131.23
CA SER A 849 -51.01 -52.46 131.81
C SER A 849 -52.44 -53.02 132.00
N SER A 850 -52.63 -54.33 131.84
CA SER A 850 -53.89 -55.05 132.11
C SER A 850 -54.13 -55.33 133.62
N LEU A 851 -53.44 -54.63 134.52
CA LEU A 851 -53.59 -54.74 135.99
C LEU A 851 -53.61 -53.35 136.65
N GLN A 852 -54.59 -52.50 136.33
CA GLN A 852 -55.19 -51.52 137.26
C GLN A 852 -56.34 -50.75 136.58
N ASP A 853 -57.55 -51.02 137.08
CA ASP A 853 -58.72 -50.14 137.33
C ASP A 853 -58.95 -48.92 136.42
N GLU A 854 -60.03 -48.87 135.64
CA GLU A 854 -61.45 -48.60 136.00
C GLU A 854 -61.83 -47.10 135.90
N VAL A 855 -62.86 -46.84 135.07
CA VAL A 855 -63.89 -45.77 135.20
C VAL A 855 -63.67 -44.40 134.49
N LEU A 856 -64.35 -44.30 133.34
CA LEU A 856 -65.32 -43.26 132.88
C LEU A 856 -64.92 -41.79 132.58
N SER A 857 -65.27 -41.39 131.34
CA SER A 857 -66.20 -40.26 131.01
C SER A 857 -65.67 -38.82 130.76
N SER A 858 -66.00 -38.35 129.54
CA SER A 858 -66.42 -37.01 129.05
C SER A 858 -65.57 -35.74 129.16
N ASP A 859 -65.69 -34.98 128.06
CA ASP A 859 -65.76 -33.51 127.88
C ASP A 859 -64.49 -32.65 127.80
N GLU A 860 -64.27 -32.22 126.55
CA GLU A 860 -64.20 -30.84 126.01
C GLU A 860 -63.06 -29.85 126.37
N ASP A 861 -62.61 -29.22 125.27
CA ASP A 861 -62.17 -27.84 125.08
C ASP A 861 -60.72 -27.37 125.38
N PHE A 862 -59.95 -27.12 124.32
CA PHE A 862 -59.69 -25.76 123.74
C PHE A 862 -58.22 -25.48 123.31
N ASP A 863 -58.13 -24.93 122.08
CA ASP A 863 -57.09 -24.10 121.44
C ASP A 863 -55.68 -24.63 121.09
N SER A 864 -55.35 -24.62 119.78
CA SER A 864 -54.69 -23.45 119.17
C SER A 864 -54.29 -23.67 117.69
N ALA A 865 -54.97 -22.92 116.81
CA ALA A 865 -54.42 -22.12 115.70
C ALA A 865 -53.49 -22.73 114.63
N TYR A 866 -54.03 -23.03 113.44
CA TYR A 866 -53.91 -22.24 112.18
C TYR A 866 -54.28 -23.12 110.98
N GLY A 867 -55.32 -22.70 110.25
CA GLY A 867 -55.88 -23.42 109.11
C GLY A 867 -55.23 -23.07 107.76
N PRO A 868 -55.55 -23.85 106.71
CA PRO A 868 -55.20 -23.56 105.33
C PRO A 868 -56.36 -22.85 104.61
N SER A 869 -56.10 -21.71 103.97
CA SER A 869 -56.64 -21.29 102.65
C SER A 869 -56.73 -19.77 102.47
N SER A 870 -56.66 -19.39 101.19
CA SER A 870 -57.02 -18.10 100.56
C SER A 870 -55.93 -17.04 100.45
N ILE A 871 -55.29 -17.00 99.28
CA ILE A 871 -55.27 -15.79 98.46
C ILE A 871 -55.50 -16.19 97.00
N ALA A 872 -56.61 -15.71 96.44
CA ALA A 872 -56.85 -15.61 95.02
C ALA A 872 -56.59 -14.17 94.55
N SER A 873 -56.08 -14.06 93.32
CA SER A 873 -56.25 -12.94 92.37
C SER A 873 -55.46 -11.65 92.56
N LEU A 874 -54.62 -11.32 91.56
CA LEU A 874 -54.59 -10.01 90.86
C LEU A 874 -53.77 -10.09 89.55
N LEU A 875 -54.51 -10.26 88.44
CA LEU A 875 -54.46 -9.63 87.11
C LEU A 875 -53.17 -9.00 86.49
N ASN A 876 -52.96 -9.39 85.22
CA ASN A 876 -52.54 -8.63 84.01
C ASN A 876 -51.06 -8.23 83.74
N GLU A 877 -50.46 -8.98 82.79
CA GLU A 877 -49.76 -8.58 81.52
C GLU A 877 -48.70 -7.44 81.47
N PRO A 878 -47.83 -7.38 80.43
CA PRO A 878 -46.93 -8.41 79.85
C PRO A 878 -45.49 -7.83 79.67
N THR A 879 -44.44 -8.65 79.57
CA THR A 879 -43.18 -8.24 78.91
C THR A 879 -42.25 -9.41 78.58
N LEU A 880 -41.97 -9.48 77.28
CA LEU A 880 -40.90 -10.13 76.53
C LEU A 880 -39.63 -10.54 77.31
N GLN A 881 -39.13 -11.75 77.07
CA GLN A 881 -37.93 -12.02 76.25
C GLN A 881 -37.49 -13.47 76.47
N THR A 882 -37.87 -14.37 75.55
CA THR A 882 -37.21 -15.67 75.41
C THR A 882 -35.97 -15.50 74.55
N SER A 883 -34.85 -15.93 75.12
CA SER A 883 -33.53 -15.98 74.52
C SER A 883 -33.45 -17.09 73.47
N SER A 884 -33.03 -16.70 72.26
CA SER A 884 -32.09 -17.41 71.37
C SER A 884 -31.82 -18.89 71.64
N CYS A 885 -32.33 -19.76 70.76
CA CYS A 885 -31.53 -20.70 69.95
C CYS A 885 -32.21 -20.80 68.57
#